data_AF-A0A5C3PY13-F1
#
_entry.id   AF-A0A5C3PY13-F1
#
_cell.length_a   1.000
_cell.length_b   1.000
_cell.length_c   1.000
_cell.angle_alpha   90.00
_cell.angle_beta   90.00
_cell.angle_gamma   90.00
#
_symmetry.space_group_name_H-M   'P 1'
#
loop_
_entity.id
_entity.type
_entity.pdbx_description
1 polymer ?
#
loop_
_entity_poly.entity_id
_entity_poly.type
_entity_poly.pdbx_seq_one_letter_code
_entity_poly.pdbx_strand_id
1 'polypeptide(L)'
;MTANLTAEKFASTAFDYIIVGGGTAGLVVAARLSEDPAIKVGVLEAGDWDPDLAAATIPGLGGTLIGNPKYDWGFTSVPQKHVNGRVMLHTRGKGLGGSSLINFGLLDRGSAAEYDAIEALGNPGWNWNEFLKYFKKSETTLPTDPDHAKKYHLAEADPQWHGDSGPIAKSYALYFGWGSLNDRVISAVKELGVTHYPDTNDGNKIGLSTMFTSIDSRSATRSYAANAYFKANASRENLVVLTGATVTKITFRAGSFPLQATGVEFLNGGQKYHAAVSREVIVSAGALQTPQILELSGIGNKDILSKHGIETLVDLPGVGENLQEHIFVPTLTEIDSSCETLDALREPEYAAKLPELYAKREGPLTSLPATTYAFISSRTFMSEEEQQKWKEGALSAAKNAPVGLRKQYESQIERFLDPSSAEGEVFPFPGLLPTLAIEPEPKARYLSVVAAVMHPLSRGSVHIASADPTAAPAIDPNYLSRPEDLDVLLAAVKFGLKLPKTALLADLVRKQIAPTPEEAASDDKLREYIKARCACVFHPIGTASMLPKEDGGVVDPGLKVYGTANVRVVDASILPLSPANRRSYTGDGVCYRREGVRHLAFTLSPWYTVQPSAEHNDSVSVVDADCQLRGSSGCLFDYVQTCRVYYRLIL
;
A
#
# COMPACT_ATOMS: atom_id res chain seq x y z
N MET A 1 1.93 -9.47 25.80
CA MET A 1 3.20 -9.45 25.05
C MET A 1 4.08 -10.58 25.54
N THR A 2 4.58 -11.43 24.64
CA THR A 2 5.50 -12.54 24.99
C THR A 2 6.96 -12.07 24.97
N ALA A 3 7.36 -11.25 25.93
CA ALA A 3 8.71 -10.66 26.01
C ALA A 3 9.86 -11.70 26.09
N ASN A 4 9.53 -12.96 26.43
CA ASN A 4 10.45 -14.10 26.51
C ASN A 4 10.09 -15.21 25.50
N LEU A 5 9.67 -14.85 24.28
CA LEU A 5 9.47 -15.81 23.18
C LEU A 5 10.76 -15.94 22.35
N THR A 6 11.48 -17.04 22.55
CA THR A 6 12.63 -17.38 21.71
C THR A 6 12.20 -18.14 20.45
N ALA A 7 13.08 -18.21 19.45
CA ALA A 7 12.83 -18.97 18.23
C ALA A 7 12.68 -20.48 18.49
N GLU A 8 13.40 -21.04 19.48
CA GLU A 8 13.22 -22.44 19.92
C GLU A 8 11.81 -22.67 20.47
N LYS A 9 11.31 -21.74 21.30
CA LYS A 9 9.98 -21.83 21.91
C LYS A 9 8.86 -21.69 20.86
N PHE A 10 9.08 -20.87 19.83
CA PHE A 10 8.18 -20.81 18.67
C PHE A 10 8.24 -22.11 17.86
N ALA A 11 9.44 -22.59 17.50
CA ALA A 11 9.67 -23.81 16.74
C ALA A 11 9.06 -25.06 17.40
N SER A 12 9.16 -25.17 18.73
CA SER A 12 8.57 -26.27 19.51
C SER A 12 7.07 -26.12 19.80
N THR A 13 6.44 -25.00 19.40
CA THR A 13 5.00 -24.80 19.59
C THR A 13 4.23 -25.44 18.43
N ALA A 14 3.30 -26.34 18.75
CA ALA A 14 2.32 -26.81 17.77
C ALA A 14 1.33 -25.68 17.42
N PHE A 15 1.23 -25.36 16.13
CA PHE A 15 0.31 -24.34 15.60
C PHE A 15 -0.76 -24.96 14.71
N ASP A 16 -1.98 -24.41 14.78
CA ASP A 16 -3.04 -24.66 13.80
C ASP A 16 -2.76 -23.92 12.49
N TYR A 17 -2.31 -22.66 12.61
CA TYR A 17 -2.00 -21.80 11.48
C TYR A 17 -0.67 -21.09 11.70
N ILE A 18 0.14 -20.99 10.65
CA ILE A 18 1.33 -20.14 10.62
C ILE A 18 1.12 -19.06 9.57
N ILE A 19 1.16 -17.79 10.01
CA ILE A 19 1.12 -16.61 9.16
C ILE A 19 2.56 -16.17 8.87
N VAL A 20 2.89 -16.05 7.59
CA VAL A 20 4.20 -15.61 7.09
C VAL A 20 4.12 -14.14 6.74
N GLY A 21 4.73 -13.28 7.55
CA GLY A 21 4.62 -11.83 7.47
C GLY A 21 3.60 -11.27 8.48
N GLY A 22 4.07 -10.44 9.41
CA GLY A 22 3.25 -9.65 10.33
C GLY A 22 2.77 -8.35 9.68
N GLY A 23 2.54 -8.36 8.37
CA GLY A 23 2.01 -7.23 7.61
C GLY A 23 0.54 -6.95 7.90
N THR A 24 -0.02 -5.92 7.26
CA THR A 24 -1.39 -5.45 7.49
C THR A 24 -2.42 -6.59 7.40
N ALA A 25 -2.45 -7.32 6.28
CA ALA A 25 -3.35 -8.46 6.07
C ALA A 25 -3.01 -9.65 6.98
N GLY A 26 -1.72 -9.92 7.24
CA GLY A 26 -1.28 -11.01 8.11
C GLY A 26 -1.78 -10.86 9.55
N LEU A 27 -1.73 -9.65 10.10
CA LEU A 27 -2.24 -9.38 11.45
C LEU A 27 -3.78 -9.35 11.50
N VAL A 28 -4.46 -8.88 10.44
CA VAL A 28 -5.92 -9.01 10.31
C VAL A 28 -6.34 -10.47 10.40
N VAL A 29 -5.68 -11.37 9.67
CA VAL A 29 -5.94 -12.82 9.72
C VAL A 29 -5.62 -13.37 11.10
N ALA A 30 -4.42 -13.09 11.63
CA ALA A 30 -3.95 -13.66 12.89
C ALA A 30 -4.84 -13.29 14.09
N ALA A 31 -5.25 -12.02 14.20
CA ALA A 31 -6.10 -11.53 15.28
C ALA A 31 -7.55 -12.05 15.22
N ARG A 32 -7.91 -12.82 14.19
CA ARG A 32 -9.30 -13.21 13.87
C ARG A 32 -9.47 -14.72 13.74
N LEU A 33 -8.44 -15.44 13.27
CA LEU A 33 -8.29 -16.87 13.56
C LEU A 33 -8.18 -17.11 15.07
N SER A 34 -7.46 -16.25 15.80
CA SER A 34 -7.33 -16.33 17.26
C SER A 34 -8.54 -15.82 18.05
N GLU A 35 -9.67 -15.45 17.41
CA GLU A 35 -10.92 -15.19 18.14
C GLU A 35 -11.56 -16.48 18.67
N ASP A 36 -11.20 -17.61 18.06
CA ASP A 36 -11.52 -18.95 18.54
C ASP A 36 -10.37 -19.42 19.47
N PRO A 37 -10.58 -19.53 20.79
CA PRO A 37 -9.51 -19.88 21.73
C PRO A 37 -8.97 -21.31 21.52
N ALA A 38 -9.70 -22.17 20.79
CA ALA A 38 -9.25 -23.50 20.41
C ALA A 38 -8.33 -23.50 19.17
N ILE A 39 -8.09 -22.35 18.53
CA ILE A 39 -7.20 -22.21 17.37
C ILE A 39 -5.92 -21.48 17.80
N LYS A 40 -4.77 -22.15 17.67
CA LYS A 40 -3.45 -21.56 17.99
C LYS A 40 -2.73 -21.05 16.74
N VAL A 41 -2.47 -19.75 16.71
CA VAL A 41 -1.89 -19.03 15.57
C VAL A 41 -0.47 -18.60 15.89
N GLY A 42 0.46 -18.92 14.99
CA GLY A 42 1.82 -18.38 14.96
C GLY A 42 1.94 -17.30 13.89
N VAL A 43 2.65 -16.21 14.17
CA VAL A 43 3.02 -15.18 13.19
C VAL A 43 4.53 -15.00 13.20
N LEU A 44 5.15 -15.02 12.03
CA LEU A 44 6.58 -14.75 11.83
C LEU A 44 6.74 -13.44 11.06
N GLU A 45 7.39 -12.44 11.66
CA GLU A 45 7.69 -11.14 11.05
C GLU A 45 9.19 -10.89 11.01
N ALA A 46 9.71 -10.46 9.86
CA ALA A 46 11.14 -10.26 9.64
C ALA A 46 11.72 -8.99 10.28
N GLY A 47 10.89 -7.95 10.49
CA GLY A 47 11.28 -6.76 11.25
C GLY A 47 10.89 -6.79 12.72
N ASP A 48 11.05 -5.65 13.37
CA ASP A 48 10.83 -5.47 14.82
C ASP A 48 9.37 -5.13 15.18
N TRP A 49 9.10 -5.12 16.49
CA TRP A 49 7.96 -4.41 17.08
C TRP A 49 8.47 -3.37 18.07
N ASP A 50 7.99 -2.14 17.92
CA ASP A 50 8.33 -1.01 18.78
C ASP A 50 7.02 -0.26 19.11
N PRO A 51 6.39 -0.54 20.27
CA PRO A 51 5.05 -0.06 20.60
C PRO A 51 4.99 1.45 20.90
N ASP A 52 6.15 2.08 21.07
CA ASP A 52 6.34 3.46 21.53
C ASP A 52 7.11 4.31 20.48
N LEU A 53 7.35 3.76 19.28
CA LEU A 53 7.97 4.44 18.15
C LEU A 53 7.15 5.66 17.72
N ALA A 54 7.61 6.85 18.11
CA ALA A 54 6.97 8.11 17.79
C ALA A 54 6.79 8.32 16.28
N ALA A 55 7.77 7.93 15.47
CA ALA A 55 7.72 8.04 14.01
C ALA A 55 6.64 7.16 13.35
N ALA A 56 6.23 6.05 13.98
CA ALA A 56 5.09 5.26 13.52
C ALA A 56 3.77 5.81 14.06
N THR A 57 3.77 6.32 15.30
CA THR A 57 2.54 6.69 16.02
C THR A 57 2.05 8.11 15.70
N ILE A 58 2.95 9.05 15.44
CA ILE A 58 2.64 10.45 15.10
C ILE A 58 2.47 10.56 13.57
N PRO A 59 1.28 10.88 13.03
CA PRO A 59 1.02 10.84 11.58
C PRO A 59 2.02 11.62 10.73
N GLY A 60 2.32 12.88 11.11
CA GLY A 60 3.22 13.74 10.34
C GLY A 60 4.69 13.32 10.38
N LEU A 61 5.08 12.40 11.27
CA LEU A 61 6.43 11.82 11.30
C LEU A 61 6.57 10.56 10.44
N GLY A 62 5.48 10.00 9.89
CA GLY A 62 5.50 8.73 9.16
C GLY A 62 6.51 8.65 8.01
N GLY A 63 6.72 9.78 7.31
CA GLY A 63 7.70 9.89 6.24
C GLY A 63 9.17 9.68 6.67
N THR A 64 9.49 9.80 7.96
CA THR A 64 10.85 9.57 8.49
C THR A 64 11.28 8.09 8.50
N LEU A 65 10.32 7.16 8.32
CA LEU A 65 10.59 5.72 8.27
C LEU A 65 11.00 5.25 6.86
N ILE A 66 10.72 6.06 5.83
CA ILE A 66 11.04 5.77 4.42
C ILE A 66 12.57 5.77 4.23
N GLY A 67 13.11 4.71 3.62
CA GLY A 67 14.55 4.53 3.41
C GLY A 67 15.34 4.22 4.69
N ASN A 68 14.69 3.97 5.84
CA ASN A 68 15.35 3.55 7.07
C ASN A 68 15.39 2.00 7.15
N PRO A 69 16.55 1.33 7.01
CA PRO A 69 16.62 -0.14 6.85
C PRO A 69 16.18 -0.98 8.07
N LYS A 70 15.86 -0.32 9.20
CA LYS A 70 15.19 -0.96 10.35
C LYS A 70 13.68 -1.13 10.10
N TYR A 71 13.03 -0.18 9.43
CA TYR A 71 11.57 -0.07 9.30
C TYR A 71 11.04 -0.08 7.86
N ASP A 72 11.93 0.08 6.88
CA ASP A 72 11.69 -0.08 5.44
C ASP A 72 12.65 -1.17 4.92
N TRP A 73 12.16 -2.04 4.04
CA TRP A 73 12.99 -2.99 3.30
C TRP A 73 13.94 -2.30 2.32
N GLY A 74 13.58 -1.10 1.84
CA GLY A 74 14.43 -0.30 0.94
C GLY A 74 14.63 -0.95 -0.43
N PHE A 75 13.69 -1.80 -0.88
CA PHE A 75 13.79 -2.51 -2.15
C PHE A 75 13.97 -1.55 -3.33
N THR A 76 14.61 -2.02 -4.40
CA THR A 76 14.78 -1.27 -5.64
C THR A 76 14.40 -2.13 -6.84
N SER A 77 13.87 -1.51 -7.89
CA SER A 77 13.63 -2.19 -9.16
C SER A 77 14.94 -2.59 -9.84
N VAL A 78 14.88 -3.53 -10.78
CA VAL A 78 15.92 -3.66 -11.81
C VAL A 78 15.97 -2.38 -12.68
N PRO A 79 17.06 -2.11 -13.43
CA PRO A 79 17.16 -0.94 -14.30
C PRO A 79 16.01 -0.87 -15.34
N GLN A 80 15.14 0.12 -15.19
CA GLN A 80 13.88 0.19 -15.93
C GLN A 80 14.09 0.71 -17.35
N LYS A 81 14.15 -0.23 -18.31
CA LYS A 81 14.40 0.00 -19.74
C LYS A 81 13.60 1.15 -20.36
N HIS A 82 12.34 1.28 -19.99
CA HIS A 82 11.39 2.21 -20.62
C HIS A 82 11.31 3.60 -19.94
N VAL A 83 11.94 3.77 -18.77
CA VAL A 83 12.08 5.06 -18.04
C VAL A 83 13.54 5.41 -17.79
N ASN A 84 14.29 5.44 -18.90
CA ASN A 84 15.68 5.89 -19.02
C ASN A 84 16.69 5.10 -18.16
N GLY A 85 16.43 3.79 -17.98
CA GLY A 85 17.33 2.87 -17.27
C GLY A 85 17.39 3.06 -15.75
N ARG A 86 16.52 3.92 -15.19
CA ARG A 86 16.53 4.26 -13.77
C ARG A 86 16.23 3.05 -12.89
N VAL A 87 16.89 3.00 -11.73
CA VAL A 87 16.58 2.09 -10.63
C VAL A 87 15.67 2.85 -9.67
N MET A 88 14.48 2.32 -9.39
CA MET A 88 13.42 3.02 -8.66
C MET A 88 13.22 2.42 -7.27
N LEU A 89 13.00 3.25 -6.25
CA LEU A 89 12.76 2.83 -4.87
C LEU A 89 11.36 2.22 -4.72
N HIS A 90 11.26 1.08 -4.04
CA HIS A 90 10.04 0.35 -3.71
C HIS A 90 9.91 0.17 -2.19
N THR A 91 9.82 1.28 -1.48
CA THR A 91 9.65 1.34 -0.01
C THR A 91 8.50 0.45 0.47
N ARG A 92 8.82 -0.51 1.35
CA ARG A 92 7.87 -1.46 1.99
C ARG A 92 8.19 -1.55 3.48
N GLY A 93 7.18 -1.38 4.32
CA GLY A 93 7.36 -1.45 5.77
C GLY A 93 7.78 -2.83 6.25
N LYS A 94 8.74 -2.84 7.17
CA LYS A 94 9.42 -4.00 7.75
C LYS A 94 9.25 -3.94 9.26
N GLY A 95 8.65 -4.97 9.87
CA GLY A 95 8.16 -4.96 11.25
C GLY A 95 6.64 -5.07 11.33
N LEU A 96 6.09 -5.20 12.53
CA LEU A 96 4.65 -5.46 12.71
C LEU A 96 3.80 -4.33 12.13
N GLY A 97 2.74 -4.71 11.43
CA GLY A 97 1.93 -3.83 10.57
C GLY A 97 2.44 -3.75 9.13
N GLY A 98 3.67 -4.20 8.86
CA GLY A 98 4.31 -4.14 7.54
C GLY A 98 4.23 -2.73 6.96
N SER A 99 3.78 -2.60 5.72
CA SER A 99 3.67 -1.28 5.09
C SER A 99 2.64 -0.33 5.71
N SER A 100 1.70 -0.81 6.56
CA SER A 100 0.81 0.11 7.31
C SER A 100 1.53 0.90 8.41
N LEU A 101 2.71 0.45 8.84
CA LEU A 101 3.62 1.16 9.76
C LEU A 101 4.11 2.49 9.16
N ILE A 102 4.34 2.53 7.84
CA ILE A 102 5.06 3.60 7.14
C ILE A 102 4.22 4.32 6.07
N ASN A 103 2.94 3.96 5.90
CA ASN A 103 2.08 4.49 4.85
C ASN A 103 1.78 5.99 5.03
N PHE A 104 1.27 6.63 3.97
CA PHE A 104 0.69 7.98 4.01
C PHE A 104 -0.79 8.00 4.43
N GLY A 105 -1.29 6.95 5.08
CA GLY A 105 -2.50 6.97 5.92
C GLY A 105 -3.85 7.30 5.28
N LEU A 106 -3.98 7.41 3.96
CA LEU A 106 -5.26 7.68 3.27
C LEU A 106 -6.16 6.45 3.26
N LEU A 107 -7.36 6.55 3.81
CA LEU A 107 -8.37 5.47 3.77
C LEU A 107 -9.42 5.79 2.71
N ASP A 108 -9.22 5.22 1.53
CA ASP A 108 -10.12 5.36 0.39
C ASP A 108 -10.34 4.02 -0.36
N ARG A 109 -11.39 4.00 -1.18
CA ARG A 109 -11.82 2.84 -1.97
C ARG A 109 -11.79 3.19 -3.47
N GLY A 110 -11.80 2.17 -4.32
CA GLY A 110 -12.01 2.32 -5.77
C GLY A 110 -13.48 2.51 -6.14
N SER A 111 -13.77 2.63 -7.44
CA SER A 111 -15.15 2.58 -7.94
C SER A 111 -15.73 1.15 -7.84
N ALA A 112 -17.04 1.01 -7.64
CA ALA A 112 -17.72 -0.29 -7.48
C ALA A 112 -17.40 -1.27 -8.64
N ALA A 113 -17.46 -0.78 -9.88
CA ALA A 113 -17.16 -1.53 -11.09
C ALA A 113 -15.73 -2.10 -11.16
N GLU A 114 -14.77 -1.56 -10.39
CA GLU A 114 -13.39 -2.05 -10.32
C GLU A 114 -13.30 -3.31 -9.44
N TYR A 115 -14.16 -3.41 -8.43
CA TYR A 115 -14.31 -4.62 -7.62
C TYR A 115 -15.16 -5.65 -8.35
N ASP A 116 -16.27 -5.25 -8.99
CA ASP A 116 -17.10 -6.15 -9.79
C ASP A 116 -16.32 -6.78 -10.97
N ALA A 117 -15.32 -6.06 -11.51
CA ALA A 117 -14.37 -6.60 -12.48
C ALA A 117 -13.50 -7.74 -11.93
N ILE A 118 -13.21 -7.79 -10.62
CA ILE A 118 -12.47 -8.91 -10.01
C ILE A 118 -13.34 -10.18 -10.04
N GLU A 119 -14.64 -10.08 -9.74
CA GLU A 119 -15.58 -11.19 -9.87
C GLU A 119 -15.74 -11.64 -11.34
N ALA A 120 -15.88 -10.68 -12.27
CA ALA A 120 -16.00 -10.96 -13.70
C ALA A 120 -14.77 -11.70 -14.30
N LEU A 121 -13.59 -11.55 -13.70
CA LEU A 121 -12.38 -12.30 -14.04
C LEU A 121 -12.39 -13.78 -13.57
N GLY A 122 -13.49 -14.27 -12.99
CA GLY A 122 -13.67 -15.66 -12.59
C GLY A 122 -13.60 -15.90 -11.07
N ASN A 123 -13.90 -14.88 -10.26
CA ASN A 123 -13.76 -14.92 -8.81
C ASN A 123 -15.10 -14.69 -8.06
N PRO A 124 -16.04 -15.66 -8.02
CA PRO A 124 -17.33 -15.49 -7.35
C PRO A 124 -17.19 -15.10 -5.87
N GLY A 125 -17.95 -14.09 -5.45
CA GLY A 125 -17.90 -13.48 -4.12
C GLY A 125 -16.93 -12.30 -3.99
N TRP A 126 -16.25 -11.89 -5.06
CA TRP A 126 -15.27 -10.80 -5.05
C TRP A 126 -15.79 -9.56 -5.79
N ASN A 127 -17.01 -9.12 -5.43
CA ASN A 127 -17.71 -7.96 -6.01
C ASN A 127 -17.90 -6.83 -4.97
N TRP A 128 -18.25 -5.62 -5.41
CA TRP A 128 -18.40 -4.42 -4.58
C TRP A 128 -19.28 -4.66 -3.34
N ASN A 129 -20.37 -5.41 -3.47
CA ASN A 129 -21.30 -5.64 -2.37
C ASN A 129 -20.70 -6.50 -1.25
N GLU A 130 -19.84 -7.48 -1.57
CA GLU A 130 -19.09 -8.23 -0.55
C GLU A 130 -17.93 -7.41 0.02
N PHE A 131 -17.17 -6.72 -0.84
CA PHE A 131 -16.09 -5.80 -0.43
C PHE A 131 -16.60 -4.71 0.56
N LEU A 132 -17.75 -4.09 0.26
CA LEU A 132 -18.34 -3.01 1.06
C LEU A 132 -18.72 -3.43 2.48
N LYS A 133 -19.40 -4.57 2.64
CA LYS A 133 -19.74 -5.14 3.98
C LYS A 133 -18.51 -5.23 4.87
N TYR A 134 -17.37 -5.47 4.25
CA TYR A 134 -16.11 -5.77 4.90
C TYR A 134 -15.21 -4.55 5.13
N PHE A 135 -15.17 -3.58 4.21
CA PHE A 135 -14.62 -2.25 4.50
C PHE A 135 -15.30 -1.65 5.73
N LYS A 136 -16.63 -1.81 5.85
CA LYS A 136 -17.44 -1.31 6.97
C LYS A 136 -17.16 -1.97 8.34
N LYS A 137 -16.19 -2.89 8.46
CA LYS A 137 -15.78 -3.43 9.78
C LYS A 137 -14.30 -3.81 9.91
N SER A 138 -13.44 -3.38 8.97
CA SER A 138 -12.10 -2.91 9.36
C SER A 138 -12.22 -1.61 10.12
N GLU A 139 -13.06 -0.68 9.65
CA GLU A 139 -13.12 0.69 10.13
C GLU A 139 -14.12 0.94 11.28
N THR A 140 -13.74 1.82 12.21
CA THR A 140 -14.64 2.67 13.02
C THR A 140 -14.46 4.09 12.53
N THR A 141 -15.51 4.68 11.94
CA THR A 141 -15.49 6.06 11.46
C THR A 141 -15.82 6.99 12.61
N LEU A 142 -14.87 7.85 12.97
CA LEU A 142 -15.01 8.81 14.06
C LEU A 142 -15.75 10.07 13.58
N PRO A 143 -16.61 10.68 14.42
CA PRO A 143 -17.26 11.94 14.09
C PRO A 143 -16.23 13.05 13.90
N THR A 144 -16.58 14.01 13.04
CA THR A 144 -15.76 15.20 12.76
C THR A 144 -16.37 16.41 13.44
N ASP A 145 -15.53 17.30 13.95
CA ASP A 145 -16.00 18.57 14.52
C ASP A 145 -16.75 19.41 13.47
N PRO A 146 -17.94 19.98 13.78
CA PRO A 146 -18.74 20.70 12.79
C PRO A 146 -18.07 21.94 12.18
N ASP A 147 -17.29 22.71 12.96
CA ASP A 147 -16.60 23.89 12.45
C ASP A 147 -15.38 23.49 11.61
N HIS A 148 -14.67 22.42 11.99
CA HIS A 148 -13.61 21.80 11.16
C HIS A 148 -14.16 21.23 9.84
N ALA A 149 -15.29 20.52 9.89
CA ALA A 149 -15.97 19.99 8.71
C ALA A 149 -16.39 21.11 7.74
N LYS A 150 -17.01 22.16 8.27
CA LYS A 150 -17.39 23.37 7.52
C LYS A 150 -16.19 24.12 6.95
N LYS A 151 -15.08 24.21 7.69
CA LYS A 151 -13.84 24.90 7.26
C LYS A 151 -13.13 24.21 6.10
N TYR A 152 -13.25 22.88 5.98
CA TYR A 152 -12.52 22.07 5.01
C TYR A 152 -13.40 21.33 4.00
N HIS A 153 -14.70 21.65 3.94
CA HIS A 153 -15.71 21.07 3.04
C HIS A 153 -15.85 19.54 3.16
N LEU A 154 -15.70 19.02 4.38
CA LEU A 154 -15.68 17.58 4.68
C LEU A 154 -17.11 17.00 4.68
N ALA A 155 -17.25 15.72 4.31
CA ALA A 155 -18.53 15.04 4.36
C ALA A 155 -18.96 14.72 5.81
N GLU A 156 -20.26 14.56 6.03
CA GLU A 156 -20.74 13.70 7.10
C GLU A 156 -20.63 12.24 6.66
N ALA A 157 -20.22 11.36 7.56
CA ALA A 157 -19.97 9.97 7.28
C ALA A 157 -21.29 9.17 7.18
N ASP A 158 -21.75 8.86 5.96
CA ASP A 158 -22.96 8.07 5.71
C ASP A 158 -22.83 6.61 6.24
N PRO A 159 -23.66 6.18 7.20
CA PRO A 159 -23.69 4.81 7.71
C PRO A 159 -24.07 3.74 6.66
N GLN A 160 -24.59 4.11 5.49
CA GLN A 160 -24.74 3.19 4.37
C GLN A 160 -23.38 2.69 3.86
N TRP A 161 -22.39 3.58 3.79
CA TRP A 161 -21.07 3.29 3.22
C TRP A 161 -20.00 3.04 4.28
N HIS A 162 -20.22 3.48 5.53
CA HIS A 162 -19.16 3.48 6.54
C HIS A 162 -19.40 2.57 7.76
N GLY A 163 -18.30 2.11 8.34
CA GLY A 163 -18.24 1.31 9.56
C GLY A 163 -18.15 2.14 10.83
N ASP A 164 -18.62 1.58 11.94
CA ASP A 164 -18.74 2.19 13.27
C ASP A 164 -18.03 1.39 14.39
N SER A 165 -17.55 0.18 14.07
CA SER A 165 -17.19 -0.85 15.06
C SER A 165 -15.99 -1.73 14.66
N GLY A 166 -15.30 -1.40 13.57
CA GLY A 166 -14.03 -2.02 13.18
C GLY A 166 -12.82 -1.45 13.95
N PRO A 167 -11.74 -2.20 14.14
CA PRO A 167 -10.62 -1.78 15.01
C PRO A 167 -9.69 -0.71 14.41
N ILE A 168 -9.75 -0.44 13.10
CA ILE A 168 -9.04 0.67 12.46
C ILE A 168 -9.83 1.95 12.72
N ALA A 169 -9.28 2.89 13.47
CA ALA A 169 -9.87 4.21 13.59
C ALA A 169 -9.68 4.98 12.28
N LYS A 170 -10.80 5.46 11.73
CA LYS A 170 -10.86 6.28 10.51
C LYS A 170 -11.44 7.65 10.84
N SER A 171 -10.76 8.72 10.47
CA SER A 171 -11.27 10.08 10.60
C SER A 171 -10.72 10.97 9.48
N TYR A 172 -11.29 12.15 9.27
CA TYR A 172 -10.51 13.21 8.63
C TYR A 172 -9.34 13.64 9.53
N ALA A 173 -8.27 14.16 8.93
CA ALA A 173 -7.12 14.66 9.67
C ALA A 173 -7.45 15.95 10.45
N LEU A 174 -6.77 16.19 11.57
CA LEU A 174 -7.00 17.37 12.42
C LEU A 174 -6.35 18.65 11.88
N TYR A 175 -5.52 18.54 10.84
CA TYR A 175 -4.87 19.66 10.17
C TYR A 175 -4.83 19.39 8.66
N PHE A 176 -4.81 20.46 7.86
CA PHE A 176 -4.70 20.37 6.41
C PHE A 176 -3.60 21.32 5.94
N GLY A 177 -2.58 20.78 5.25
CA GLY A 177 -1.37 21.50 4.87
C GLY A 177 -1.57 22.70 3.94
N TRP A 178 -2.77 22.84 3.36
CA TRP A 178 -3.16 23.99 2.56
C TRP A 178 -3.56 25.23 3.38
N GLY A 179 -3.81 25.10 4.69
CA GLY A 179 -4.13 26.25 5.55
C GLY A 179 -5.25 27.12 4.98
N SER A 180 -4.96 28.41 4.81
CA SER A 180 -5.81 29.43 4.18
C SER A 180 -6.02 29.28 2.66
N LEU A 181 -5.22 28.47 1.96
CA LEU A 181 -5.34 28.24 0.52
C LEU A 181 -6.35 27.14 0.14
N ASN A 182 -6.87 26.37 1.10
CA ASN A 182 -7.73 25.21 0.84
C ASN A 182 -8.89 25.51 -0.13
N ASP A 183 -9.62 26.60 0.13
CA ASP A 183 -10.76 27.01 -0.69
C ASP A 183 -10.34 27.48 -2.09
N ARG A 184 -9.16 28.12 -2.21
CA ARG A 184 -8.58 28.54 -3.49
C ARG A 184 -8.22 27.32 -4.33
N VAL A 185 -7.59 26.32 -3.72
CA VAL A 185 -7.20 25.05 -4.36
C VAL A 185 -8.42 24.23 -4.78
N ILE A 186 -9.41 24.06 -3.90
CA ILE A 186 -10.68 23.38 -4.22
C ILE A 186 -11.40 24.06 -5.39
N SER A 187 -11.44 25.39 -5.39
CA SER A 187 -12.14 26.17 -6.43
C SER A 187 -11.36 26.22 -7.75
N ALA A 188 -10.03 26.25 -7.70
CA ALA A 188 -9.17 26.14 -8.88
C ALA A 188 -9.32 24.77 -9.59
N VAL A 189 -9.47 23.68 -8.83
CA VAL A 189 -9.76 22.36 -9.43
C VAL A 189 -11.16 22.31 -10.06
N LYS A 190 -12.16 22.99 -9.46
CA LYS A 190 -13.50 23.17 -10.08
C LYS A 190 -13.43 24.01 -11.37
N GLU A 191 -12.57 25.02 -11.43
CA GLU A 191 -12.32 25.83 -12.65
C GLU A 191 -11.83 24.97 -13.83
N LEU A 192 -11.13 23.86 -13.55
CA LEU A 192 -10.70 22.87 -14.54
C LEU A 192 -11.78 21.80 -14.88
N GLY A 193 -13.02 21.98 -14.43
CA GLY A 193 -14.15 21.10 -14.75
C GLY A 193 -14.30 19.87 -13.85
N VAL A 194 -13.59 19.80 -12.72
CA VAL A 194 -13.67 18.68 -11.77
C VAL A 194 -14.66 19.01 -10.66
N THR A 195 -15.77 18.25 -10.61
CA THR A 195 -16.76 18.33 -9.53
C THR A 195 -16.13 17.99 -8.17
N HIS A 196 -16.49 18.73 -7.12
CA HIS A 196 -16.13 18.36 -5.75
C HIS A 196 -17.12 17.32 -5.22
N TYR A 197 -16.60 16.18 -4.78
CA TYR A 197 -17.37 15.05 -4.26
C TYR A 197 -16.88 14.77 -2.82
N PRO A 198 -17.64 15.16 -1.77
CA PRO A 198 -17.12 15.22 -0.39
C PRO A 198 -16.63 13.89 0.21
N ASP A 199 -17.15 12.75 -0.28
CA ASP A 199 -16.65 11.41 0.02
C ASP A 199 -16.62 10.58 -1.26
N THR A 200 -15.61 9.73 -1.43
CA THR A 200 -15.43 8.81 -2.59
C THR A 200 -15.33 7.34 -2.16
N ASN A 201 -16.01 6.98 -1.06
CA ASN A 201 -16.03 5.64 -0.49
C ASN A 201 -17.37 4.91 -0.68
N ASP A 202 -18.33 5.54 -1.36
CA ASP A 202 -19.66 5.02 -1.70
C ASP A 202 -19.66 4.07 -2.92
N GLY A 203 -18.54 4.00 -3.63
CA GLY A 203 -18.38 3.22 -4.86
C GLY A 203 -18.34 4.09 -6.12
N ASN A 204 -18.39 5.42 -6.00
CA ASN A 204 -18.10 6.37 -7.06
C ASN A 204 -16.80 7.13 -6.75
N LYS A 205 -15.78 6.95 -7.60
CA LYS A 205 -14.49 7.62 -7.40
C LYS A 205 -14.42 9.05 -7.92
N ILE A 206 -15.28 9.44 -8.87
CA ILE A 206 -15.05 10.65 -9.68
C ILE A 206 -15.31 11.95 -8.92
N GLY A 207 -14.26 12.78 -8.84
CA GLY A 207 -14.31 14.12 -8.31
C GLY A 207 -13.08 14.49 -7.50
N LEU A 208 -13.06 15.73 -7.01
CA LEU A 208 -12.17 16.21 -5.97
C LEU A 208 -12.77 15.91 -4.60
N SER A 209 -12.06 15.14 -3.78
CA SER A 209 -12.45 14.83 -2.40
C SER A 209 -11.30 15.14 -1.45
N THR A 210 -11.63 15.66 -0.27
CA THR A 210 -10.75 15.46 0.89
C THR A 210 -11.01 14.04 1.42
N MET A 211 -9.95 13.30 1.74
CA MET A 211 -10.01 11.87 2.05
C MET A 211 -10.04 11.62 3.56
N PHE A 212 -10.74 10.56 3.94
CA PHE A 212 -10.57 9.94 5.24
C PHE A 212 -9.15 9.41 5.42
N THR A 213 -8.74 9.23 6.67
CA THR A 213 -7.39 8.85 7.06
C THR A 213 -7.40 7.80 8.17
N SER A 214 -6.38 6.95 8.22
CA SER A 214 -6.12 5.98 9.29
C SER A 214 -5.50 6.68 10.50
N ILE A 215 -6.23 7.66 11.05
CA ILE A 215 -5.88 8.44 12.22
C ILE A 215 -7.02 8.29 13.23
N ASP A 216 -6.67 8.14 14.50
CA ASP A 216 -7.61 8.34 15.59
C ASP A 216 -7.63 9.83 15.95
N SER A 217 -8.67 10.56 15.51
CA SER A 217 -8.85 11.99 15.80
C SER A 217 -8.94 12.32 17.29
N ARG A 218 -9.22 11.34 18.15
CA ARG A 218 -9.31 11.55 19.62
C ARG A 218 -7.93 11.71 20.23
N SER A 219 -6.95 10.92 19.79
CA SER A 219 -5.56 10.91 20.27
C SER A 219 -4.56 11.59 19.33
N ALA A 220 -4.97 11.93 18.09
CA ALA A 220 -4.09 12.39 17.01
C ALA A 220 -2.96 11.41 16.65
N THR A 221 -3.23 10.10 16.74
CA THR A 221 -2.25 9.03 16.47
C THR A 221 -2.67 8.19 15.26
N ARG A 222 -1.68 7.62 14.55
CA ARG A 222 -1.91 6.64 13.47
C ARG A 222 -2.69 5.43 13.99
N SER A 223 -3.76 5.04 13.31
CA SER A 223 -4.33 3.69 13.37
C SER A 223 -3.71 2.84 12.25
N TYR A 224 -3.24 1.64 12.59
CA TYR A 224 -2.62 0.72 11.64
C TYR A 224 -2.62 -0.71 12.21
N ALA A 225 -2.36 -1.72 11.39
CA ALA A 225 -2.66 -3.10 11.79
C ALA A 225 -1.90 -3.59 13.04
N ALA A 226 -0.72 -3.05 13.33
CA ALA A 226 0.02 -3.45 14.54
C ALA A 226 -0.63 -2.92 15.83
N ASN A 227 -1.25 -1.73 15.83
CA ASN A 227 -1.99 -1.27 17.02
C ASN A 227 -3.45 -1.76 17.04
N ALA A 228 -4.12 -1.78 15.88
CA ALA A 228 -5.52 -2.20 15.74
C ALA A 228 -5.76 -3.71 15.89
N TYR A 229 -4.89 -4.56 15.31
CA TYR A 229 -5.06 -6.02 15.34
C TYR A 229 -4.09 -6.72 16.30
N PHE A 230 -2.82 -6.33 16.36
CA PHE A 230 -1.88 -6.97 17.29
C PHE A 230 -1.95 -6.40 18.71
N LYS A 231 -1.59 -5.13 18.97
CA LYS A 231 -1.51 -4.53 20.32
C LYS A 231 -2.83 -4.70 21.09
N ALA A 232 -3.98 -4.50 20.43
CA ALA A 232 -5.31 -4.70 20.99
C ALA A 232 -5.64 -6.16 21.41
N ASN A 233 -4.92 -7.16 20.88
CA ASN A 233 -5.16 -8.59 21.12
C ASN A 233 -3.91 -9.33 21.67
N ALA A 234 -2.83 -8.63 21.99
CA ALA A 234 -1.54 -9.19 22.43
C ALA A 234 -1.54 -9.76 23.87
N SER A 235 -2.73 -9.93 24.46
CA SER A 235 -3.04 -10.68 25.68
C SER A 235 -3.54 -12.11 25.40
N ARG A 236 -3.94 -12.43 24.17
CA ARG A 236 -4.45 -13.75 23.79
C ARG A 236 -3.32 -14.77 23.71
N GLU A 237 -3.32 -15.80 24.56
CA GLU A 237 -2.27 -16.82 24.60
C GLU A 237 -2.19 -17.72 23.35
N ASN A 238 -3.29 -17.79 22.60
CA ASN A 238 -3.38 -18.50 21.32
C ASN A 238 -2.91 -17.65 20.12
N LEU A 239 -2.49 -16.39 20.33
CA LEU A 239 -1.87 -15.52 19.31
C LEU A 239 -0.38 -15.30 19.63
N VAL A 240 0.49 -16.12 19.03
CA VAL A 240 1.93 -16.08 19.26
C VAL A 240 2.62 -15.37 18.11
N VAL A 241 3.38 -14.30 18.39
CA VAL A 241 4.02 -13.46 17.36
C VAL A 241 5.53 -13.37 17.64
N LEU A 242 6.35 -13.80 16.69
CA LEU A 242 7.81 -13.72 16.74
C LEU A 242 8.31 -12.71 15.69
N THR A 243 8.99 -11.67 16.16
CA THR A 243 9.64 -10.63 15.36
C THR A 243 11.12 -10.95 15.10
N GLY A 244 11.74 -10.28 14.12
CA GLY A 244 13.11 -10.58 13.68
C GLY A 244 13.26 -11.97 13.06
N ALA A 245 12.17 -12.53 12.53
CA ALA A 245 12.06 -13.90 12.05
C ALA A 245 11.70 -13.96 10.54
N THR A 246 12.73 -14.04 9.70
CA THR A 246 12.58 -14.10 8.24
C THR A 246 12.25 -15.52 7.80
N VAL A 247 11.02 -15.77 7.36
CA VAL A 247 10.63 -17.05 6.75
C VAL A 247 11.39 -17.24 5.43
N THR A 248 11.99 -18.41 5.26
CA THR A 248 12.82 -18.72 4.08
C THR A 248 12.09 -19.56 3.04
N LYS A 249 11.26 -20.52 3.48
CA LYS A 249 10.39 -21.33 2.63
C LYS A 249 9.33 -22.09 3.43
N ILE A 250 8.30 -22.56 2.74
CA ILE A 250 7.34 -23.55 3.21
C ILE A 250 7.97 -24.95 3.13
N THR A 251 7.65 -25.84 4.07
CA THR A 251 8.05 -27.25 4.02
C THR A 251 6.83 -28.14 3.77
N PHE A 252 7.01 -29.20 2.96
CA PHE A 252 5.92 -30.10 2.55
C PHE A 252 6.15 -31.55 2.97
N ARG A 253 5.08 -32.33 3.06
CA ARG A 253 5.16 -33.80 3.21
C ARG A 253 5.71 -34.39 1.92
N ALA A 254 6.86 -35.07 2.00
CA ALA A 254 7.46 -35.77 0.87
C ALA A 254 6.46 -36.72 0.20
N GLY A 255 6.43 -36.71 -1.15
CA GLY A 255 5.53 -37.53 -1.95
C GLY A 255 4.03 -37.17 -1.89
N SER A 256 3.64 -36.07 -1.24
CA SER A 256 2.24 -35.61 -1.28
C SER A 256 1.93 -34.83 -2.55
N PHE A 257 0.82 -35.15 -3.22
CA PHE A 257 0.21 -34.29 -4.24
C PHE A 257 -1.33 -34.33 -4.11
N PRO A 258 -2.03 -33.17 -4.06
CA PRO A 258 -1.48 -31.82 -3.97
C PRO A 258 -0.61 -31.63 -2.72
N LEU A 259 0.37 -30.72 -2.78
CA LEU A 259 1.38 -30.55 -1.74
C LEU A 259 0.73 -30.24 -0.38
N GLN A 260 0.98 -31.09 0.63
CA GLN A 260 0.59 -30.80 2.00
C GLN A 260 1.73 -30.10 2.73
N ALA A 261 1.55 -28.82 3.05
CA ALA A 261 2.46 -28.08 3.92
C ALA A 261 2.43 -28.66 5.34
N THR A 262 3.62 -28.83 5.92
CA THR A 262 3.87 -29.36 7.27
C THR A 262 4.43 -28.31 8.22
N GLY A 263 4.80 -27.13 7.71
CA GLY A 263 5.42 -26.06 8.46
C GLY A 263 6.17 -25.07 7.56
N VAL A 264 7.04 -24.27 8.17
CA VAL A 264 7.93 -23.32 7.49
C VAL A 264 9.35 -23.38 8.08
N GLU A 265 10.37 -23.16 7.24
CA GLU A 265 11.71 -22.80 7.69
C GLU A 265 11.81 -21.28 7.86
N PHE A 266 12.48 -20.82 8.91
CA PHE A 266 12.75 -19.40 9.15
C PHE A 266 14.13 -19.16 9.77
N LEU A 267 14.64 -17.94 9.61
CA LEU A 267 15.88 -17.45 10.21
C LEU A 267 15.55 -16.48 11.34
N ASN A 268 16.17 -16.65 12.51
CA ASN A 268 16.14 -15.69 13.62
C ASN A 268 17.55 -15.62 14.22
N GLY A 269 18.08 -14.42 14.44
CA GLY A 269 19.49 -14.24 14.85
C GLY A 269 20.53 -14.82 13.88
N GLY A 270 20.15 -15.08 12.62
CA GLY A 270 20.98 -15.78 11.63
C GLY A 270 20.94 -17.32 11.73
N GLN A 271 20.37 -17.89 12.79
CA GLN A 271 20.17 -19.32 12.95
C GLN A 271 18.87 -19.78 12.26
N LYS A 272 18.89 -20.97 11.64
CA LYS A 272 17.70 -21.58 11.02
C LYS A 272 16.89 -22.40 12.02
N TYR A 273 15.58 -22.25 11.94
CA TYR A 273 14.58 -22.97 12.70
C TYR A 273 13.49 -23.53 11.78
N HIS A 274 12.68 -24.44 12.31
CA HIS A 274 11.47 -24.96 11.66
C HIS A 274 10.29 -24.83 12.62
N ALA A 275 9.14 -24.38 12.13
CA ALA A 275 7.90 -24.38 12.90
C ALA A 275 6.85 -25.22 12.19
N ALA A 276 6.29 -26.20 12.90
CA ALA A 276 5.32 -27.16 12.35
C ALA A 276 3.87 -26.63 12.42
N VAL A 277 3.04 -27.01 11.45
CA VAL A 277 1.62 -26.62 11.37
C VAL A 277 0.70 -27.82 11.19
N SER A 278 -0.47 -27.80 11.83
CA SER A 278 -1.46 -28.88 11.75
C SER A 278 -2.55 -28.63 10.69
N ARG A 279 -2.86 -27.37 10.35
CA ARG A 279 -3.90 -27.01 9.35
C ARG A 279 -3.30 -26.32 8.14
N GLU A 280 -2.97 -25.03 8.19
CA GLU A 280 -2.59 -24.26 6.99
C GLU A 280 -1.42 -23.28 7.20
N VAL A 281 -0.61 -23.09 6.16
CA VAL A 281 0.33 -21.96 6.05
C VAL A 281 -0.33 -20.85 5.24
N ILE A 282 -0.30 -19.63 5.77
CA ILE A 282 -0.89 -18.44 5.14
C ILE A 282 0.23 -17.44 4.87
N VAL A 283 0.49 -17.15 3.59
CA VAL A 283 1.52 -16.21 3.15
C VAL A 283 0.94 -14.81 3.03
N SER A 284 1.50 -13.86 3.78
CA SER A 284 1.06 -12.47 3.88
C SER A 284 2.25 -11.48 3.82
N ALA A 285 3.32 -11.87 3.11
CA ALA A 285 4.57 -11.11 3.01
C ALA A 285 4.49 -9.91 2.06
N GLY A 286 3.38 -9.74 1.33
CA GLY A 286 3.16 -8.64 0.40
C GLY A 286 3.66 -8.95 -1.01
N ALA A 287 3.14 -8.18 -1.99
CA ALA A 287 3.33 -8.38 -3.42
C ALA A 287 4.78 -8.44 -3.94
N LEU A 288 5.79 -8.10 -3.14
CA LEU A 288 7.20 -8.24 -3.55
C LEU A 288 7.88 -9.49 -2.97
N GLN A 289 7.44 -10.02 -1.83
CA GLN A 289 8.12 -11.13 -1.14
C GLN A 289 7.30 -12.44 -1.09
N THR A 290 5.98 -12.34 -1.20
CA THR A 290 5.10 -13.51 -1.37
C THR A 290 5.46 -14.39 -2.59
N PRO A 291 5.68 -13.85 -3.81
CA PRO A 291 6.16 -14.68 -4.93
C PRO A 291 7.52 -15.31 -4.62
N GLN A 292 8.45 -14.55 -4.05
CA GLN A 292 9.78 -15.03 -3.64
C GLN A 292 9.69 -16.23 -2.68
N ILE A 293 8.79 -16.20 -1.69
CA ILE A 293 8.58 -17.29 -0.73
C ILE A 293 7.99 -18.52 -1.41
N LEU A 294 7.05 -18.36 -2.35
CA LEU A 294 6.50 -19.47 -3.14
C LEU A 294 7.59 -20.12 -4.00
N GLU A 295 8.41 -19.32 -4.68
CA GLU A 295 9.51 -19.80 -5.53
C GLU A 295 10.60 -20.52 -4.71
N LEU A 296 11.02 -19.96 -3.58
CA LEU A 296 11.93 -20.61 -2.62
C LEU A 296 11.34 -21.90 -2.00
N SER A 297 10.02 -22.09 -2.11
CA SER A 297 9.30 -23.31 -1.73
C SER A 297 9.09 -24.29 -2.89
N GLY A 298 9.65 -24.02 -4.07
CA GLY A 298 9.49 -24.88 -5.25
C GLY A 298 8.17 -24.73 -5.99
N ILE A 299 7.42 -23.64 -5.76
CA ILE A 299 6.14 -23.32 -6.42
C ILE A 299 6.34 -22.09 -7.30
N GLY A 300 6.36 -22.27 -8.62
CA GLY A 300 6.57 -21.16 -9.57
C GLY A 300 6.93 -21.65 -10.96
N ASN A 301 7.47 -20.76 -11.79
CA ASN A 301 7.90 -21.09 -13.16
C ASN A 301 9.13 -22.01 -13.13
N LYS A 302 9.01 -23.23 -13.67
CA LYS A 302 10.09 -24.23 -13.73
C LYS A 302 11.41 -23.70 -14.30
N ASP A 303 11.35 -22.87 -15.34
CA ASP A 303 12.53 -22.34 -16.03
C ASP A 303 13.17 -21.18 -15.25
N ILE A 304 12.52 -20.66 -14.20
CA ILE A 304 13.11 -19.71 -13.24
C ILE A 304 13.73 -20.48 -12.09
N LEU A 305 12.98 -21.39 -11.46
CA LEU A 305 13.43 -22.20 -10.31
C LEU A 305 14.71 -22.99 -10.62
N SER A 306 14.77 -23.62 -11.80
CA SER A 306 15.93 -24.42 -12.22
C SER A 306 17.22 -23.60 -12.41
N LYS A 307 17.14 -22.31 -12.78
CA LYS A 307 18.32 -21.41 -12.87
C LYS A 307 18.98 -21.17 -11.52
N HIS A 308 18.20 -21.28 -10.44
CA HIS A 308 18.67 -21.12 -9.06
C HIS A 308 18.86 -22.45 -8.32
N GLY A 309 18.78 -23.58 -9.03
CA GLY A 309 18.98 -24.92 -8.46
C GLY A 309 17.83 -25.40 -7.57
N ILE A 310 16.64 -24.81 -7.69
CA ILE A 310 15.47 -25.13 -6.88
C ILE A 310 14.62 -26.20 -7.58
N GLU A 311 14.22 -27.23 -6.83
CA GLU A 311 13.32 -28.27 -7.31
C GLU A 311 11.90 -27.71 -7.54
N THR A 312 11.35 -27.90 -8.73
CA THR A 312 9.97 -27.51 -9.05
C THR A 312 8.99 -28.56 -8.55
N LEU A 313 8.38 -28.30 -7.40
CA LEU A 313 7.35 -29.13 -6.78
C LEU A 313 5.96 -28.87 -7.37
N VAL A 314 5.68 -27.62 -7.78
CA VAL A 314 4.53 -27.26 -8.62
C VAL A 314 4.99 -26.26 -9.67
N ASP A 315 4.87 -26.63 -10.94
CA ASP A 315 5.01 -25.69 -12.05
C ASP A 315 3.75 -24.81 -12.10
N LEU A 316 3.93 -23.54 -11.72
CA LEU A 316 2.88 -22.54 -11.57
C LEU A 316 3.40 -21.21 -12.12
N PRO A 317 3.49 -21.05 -13.45
CA PRO A 317 4.24 -19.96 -14.08
C PRO A 317 3.65 -18.55 -13.89
N GLY A 318 2.48 -18.42 -13.25
CA GLY A 318 1.93 -17.12 -12.83
C GLY A 318 2.50 -16.56 -11.52
N VAL A 319 3.30 -17.34 -10.77
CA VAL A 319 3.98 -16.83 -9.57
C VAL A 319 5.02 -15.79 -9.98
N GLY A 320 4.94 -14.61 -9.37
CA GLY A 320 5.79 -13.46 -9.68
C GLY A 320 5.28 -12.59 -10.82
N GLU A 321 4.47 -13.13 -11.75
CA GLU A 321 3.98 -12.43 -12.94
C GLU A 321 2.84 -11.43 -12.63
N ASN A 322 2.41 -10.67 -13.64
CA ASN A 322 1.27 -9.73 -13.56
C ASN A 322 1.45 -8.59 -12.52
N LEU A 323 2.69 -8.22 -12.19
CA LEU A 323 2.95 -7.07 -11.30
C LEU A 323 2.32 -5.81 -11.90
N GLN A 324 1.46 -5.17 -11.10
CA GLN A 324 0.86 -3.87 -11.36
C GLN A 324 1.19 -2.92 -10.21
N GLU A 325 1.44 -1.66 -10.54
CA GLU A 325 1.88 -0.60 -9.62
C GLU A 325 1.47 0.74 -10.25
N HIS A 326 0.99 1.68 -9.42
CA HIS A 326 0.63 3.01 -9.90
C HIS A 326 1.89 3.83 -10.10
N ILE A 327 1.93 4.62 -11.18
CA ILE A 327 3.06 5.48 -11.52
C ILE A 327 2.60 6.93 -11.60
N PHE A 328 3.36 7.81 -10.97
CA PHE A 328 3.06 9.24 -10.85
C PHE A 328 4.20 10.11 -11.36
N VAL A 329 3.87 11.33 -11.76
CA VAL A 329 4.80 12.36 -12.22
C VAL A 329 4.54 13.62 -11.39
N PRO A 330 5.51 14.07 -10.58
CA PRO A 330 5.42 15.35 -9.91
C PRO A 330 5.77 16.50 -10.84
N THR A 331 5.11 17.63 -10.65
CA THR A 331 5.52 18.96 -11.11
C THR A 331 5.80 19.85 -9.89
N LEU A 332 6.44 21.00 -10.09
CA LEU A 332 6.82 21.93 -9.03
C LEU A 332 6.68 23.38 -9.50
N THR A 333 5.91 24.15 -8.76
CA THR A 333 5.71 25.60 -8.95
C THR A 333 6.11 26.32 -7.67
N GLU A 334 7.01 27.29 -7.77
CA GLU A 334 7.30 28.25 -6.70
C GLU A 334 6.12 29.22 -6.58
N ILE A 335 5.62 29.40 -5.37
CA ILE A 335 4.51 30.29 -5.02
C ILE A 335 4.97 31.31 -3.96
N ASP A 336 4.12 32.30 -3.69
CA ASP A 336 4.46 33.39 -2.78
C ASP A 336 4.90 32.91 -1.39
N SER A 337 5.94 33.54 -0.84
CA SER A 337 6.53 33.14 0.44
C SER A 337 5.60 33.33 1.65
N SER A 338 4.53 34.10 1.51
CA SER A 338 3.46 34.23 2.51
C SER A 338 2.48 33.04 2.55
N CYS A 339 2.52 32.15 1.56
CA CYS A 339 1.66 30.96 1.52
C CYS A 339 1.98 29.97 2.66
N GLU A 340 0.93 29.42 3.27
CA GLU A 340 1.03 28.30 4.20
C GLU A 340 1.23 27.00 3.42
N THR A 341 2.39 26.35 3.62
CA THR A 341 2.75 25.05 3.03
C THR A 341 3.61 24.26 4.02
N LEU A 342 3.80 22.97 3.79
CA LEU A 342 4.67 22.09 4.57
C LEU A 342 6.17 22.42 4.40
N ASP A 343 6.53 23.33 3.48
CA ASP A 343 7.89 23.87 3.38
C ASP A 343 8.34 24.56 4.67
N ALA A 344 7.40 25.14 5.43
CA ALA A 344 7.66 25.75 6.72
C ALA A 344 8.26 24.78 7.76
N LEU A 345 8.09 23.46 7.58
CA LEU A 345 8.74 22.44 8.41
C LEU A 345 10.28 22.48 8.34
N ARG A 346 10.85 23.09 7.29
CA ARG A 346 12.31 23.33 7.16
C ARG A 346 12.82 24.47 8.04
N GLU A 347 11.93 25.31 8.60
CA GLU A 347 12.31 26.51 9.33
C GLU A 347 12.43 26.22 10.84
N PRO A 348 13.61 26.37 11.48
CA PRO A 348 13.81 25.99 12.88
C PRO A 348 12.84 26.68 13.86
N GLU A 349 12.47 27.93 13.60
CA GLU A 349 11.48 28.68 14.40
C GLU A 349 10.05 28.13 14.32
N TYR A 350 9.74 27.34 13.28
CA TYR A 350 8.46 26.64 13.14
C TYR A 350 8.57 25.20 13.67
N ALA A 351 9.67 24.51 13.34
CA ALA A 351 9.98 23.16 13.85
C ALA A 351 9.96 23.10 15.38
N ALA A 352 10.54 24.10 16.07
CA ALA A 352 10.54 24.20 17.52
C ALA A 352 9.15 24.29 18.19
N LYS A 353 8.10 24.68 17.43
CA LYS A 353 6.72 24.79 17.93
C LYS A 353 5.92 23.49 17.76
N LEU A 354 6.39 22.56 16.93
CA LEU A 354 5.67 21.33 16.59
C LEU A 354 5.32 20.44 17.80
N PRO A 355 6.17 20.27 18.84
CA PRO A 355 5.80 19.48 20.01
C PRO A 355 4.65 20.09 20.81
N GLU A 356 4.61 21.42 20.95
CA GLU A 356 3.54 22.13 21.68
C GLU A 356 2.21 22.08 20.90
N LEU A 357 2.27 22.27 19.57
CA LEU A 357 1.12 22.13 18.69
C LEU A 357 0.57 20.70 18.74
N TYR A 358 1.43 19.68 18.62
CA TYR A 358 1.01 18.28 18.69
C TYR A 358 0.39 17.92 20.05
N ALA A 359 0.92 18.45 21.16
CA ALA A 359 0.34 18.27 22.50
C ALA A 359 -1.08 18.86 22.64
N LYS A 360 -1.43 19.90 21.86
CA LYS A 360 -2.79 20.45 21.75
C LYS A 360 -3.67 19.67 20.76
N ARG A 361 -3.07 18.76 19.98
CA ARG A 361 -3.61 18.09 18.79
C ARG A 361 -3.83 19.03 17.60
N GLU A 362 -2.95 20.01 17.45
CA GLU A 362 -2.92 21.02 16.38
C GLU A 362 -1.71 20.83 15.44
N GLY A 363 -1.76 21.45 14.26
CA GLY A 363 -0.61 21.58 13.35
C GLY A 363 -0.23 20.31 12.56
N PRO A 364 0.80 20.37 11.71
CA PRO A 364 1.09 19.34 10.70
C PRO A 364 1.46 17.96 11.24
N LEU A 365 1.83 17.82 12.52
CA LEU A 365 2.12 16.50 13.10
C LEU A 365 0.87 15.63 13.31
N THR A 366 -0.33 16.22 13.37
CA THR A 366 -1.62 15.50 13.50
C THR A 366 -2.24 15.08 12.17
N SER A 367 -1.50 15.23 11.07
CA SER A 367 -2.00 15.04 9.70
C SER A 367 -0.96 14.33 8.81
N LEU A 368 -1.32 14.17 7.55
CA LEU A 368 -0.56 13.48 6.51
C LEU A 368 -0.19 14.49 5.41
N PRO A 369 0.94 14.31 4.68
CA PRO A 369 1.48 15.36 3.81
C PRO A 369 0.56 15.84 2.68
N ALA A 370 -0.38 15.00 2.24
CA ALA A 370 -1.49 15.41 1.38
C ALA A 370 -2.72 14.54 1.70
N THR A 371 -3.90 15.15 1.58
CA THR A 371 -5.19 14.60 2.01
C THR A 371 -6.31 14.84 1.01
N THR A 372 -6.07 15.64 -0.03
CA THR A 372 -7.11 16.16 -0.93
C THR A 372 -6.71 15.84 -2.36
N TYR A 373 -7.57 15.09 -3.05
CA TYR A 373 -7.23 14.33 -4.25
C TYR A 373 -8.36 14.44 -5.29
N ALA A 374 -8.01 14.68 -6.56
CA ALA A 374 -8.95 14.60 -7.67
C ALA A 374 -8.75 13.29 -8.44
N PHE A 375 -9.81 12.50 -8.55
CA PHE A 375 -9.88 11.33 -9.42
C PHE A 375 -10.78 11.68 -10.61
N ILE A 376 -10.26 11.49 -11.82
CA ILE A 376 -10.82 12.02 -13.05
C ILE A 376 -10.86 10.94 -14.14
N SER A 377 -11.96 10.90 -14.90
CA SER A 377 -12.08 9.99 -16.04
C SER A 377 -11.31 10.54 -17.25
N SER A 378 -10.95 9.65 -18.17
CA SER A 378 -10.19 9.99 -19.39
C SER A 378 -10.75 11.23 -20.11
N ARG A 379 -12.08 11.33 -20.18
CA ARG A 379 -12.85 12.45 -20.77
C ARG A 379 -12.56 13.83 -20.16
N THR A 380 -12.06 13.91 -18.92
CA THR A 380 -11.72 15.17 -18.26
C THR A 380 -10.37 15.74 -18.72
N PHE A 381 -9.44 14.88 -19.15
CA PHE A 381 -8.05 15.29 -19.43
C PHE A 381 -7.50 14.87 -20.80
N MET A 382 -8.18 14.00 -21.55
CA MET A 382 -7.83 13.54 -22.90
C MET A 382 -8.92 13.90 -23.90
N SER A 383 -8.51 14.31 -25.11
CA SER A 383 -9.42 14.48 -26.25
C SER A 383 -10.01 13.14 -26.73
N GLU A 384 -11.08 13.19 -27.52
CA GLU A 384 -11.68 11.99 -28.13
C GLU A 384 -10.70 11.24 -29.05
N GLU A 385 -9.80 11.97 -29.73
CA GLU A 385 -8.73 11.40 -30.56
C GLU A 385 -7.69 10.65 -29.70
N GLU A 386 -7.24 11.25 -28.59
CA GLU A 386 -6.31 10.61 -27.65
C GLU A 386 -6.95 9.36 -27.00
N GLN A 387 -8.24 9.43 -26.64
CA GLN A 387 -9.00 8.28 -26.10
C GLN A 387 -9.14 7.14 -27.11
N GLN A 388 -9.48 7.45 -28.37
CA GLN A 388 -9.62 6.44 -29.43
C GLN A 388 -8.26 5.81 -29.80
N LYS A 389 -7.19 6.63 -29.88
CA LYS A 389 -5.82 6.15 -30.08
C LYS A 389 -5.38 5.19 -28.97
N TRP A 390 -5.65 5.55 -27.70
CA TRP A 390 -5.38 4.67 -26.55
C TRP A 390 -6.12 3.34 -26.69
N LYS A 391 -7.41 3.38 -27.06
CA LYS A 391 -8.26 2.20 -27.24
C LYS A 391 -7.71 1.25 -28.31
N GLU A 392 -7.26 1.77 -29.43
CA GLU A 392 -6.68 0.97 -30.52
C GLU A 392 -5.36 0.29 -30.10
N GLY A 393 -4.50 1.01 -29.37
CA GLY A 393 -3.28 0.45 -28.77
C GLY A 393 -3.56 -0.66 -27.75
N ALA A 394 -4.54 -0.43 -26.87
CA ALA A 394 -4.99 -1.38 -25.86
C ALA A 394 -5.63 -2.65 -26.47
N LEU A 395 -6.49 -2.50 -27.49
CA LEU A 395 -7.06 -3.63 -28.24
C LEU A 395 -5.96 -4.43 -28.96
N SER A 396 -4.93 -3.76 -29.48
CA SER A 396 -3.75 -4.41 -30.06
C SER A 396 -2.92 -5.17 -29.02
N ALA A 397 -2.86 -4.68 -27.77
CA ALA A 397 -2.27 -5.42 -26.65
C ALA A 397 -3.09 -6.68 -26.31
N ALA A 398 -4.41 -6.54 -26.12
CA ALA A 398 -5.34 -7.62 -25.79
C ALA A 398 -5.29 -8.78 -26.81
N LYS A 399 -5.28 -8.45 -28.11
CA LYS A 399 -5.20 -9.44 -29.20
C LYS A 399 -4.00 -10.39 -29.09
N ASN A 400 -2.86 -9.89 -28.60
CA ASN A 400 -1.60 -10.63 -28.54
C ASN A 400 -1.28 -11.17 -27.13
N ALA A 401 -2.04 -10.77 -26.10
CA ALA A 401 -1.83 -11.19 -24.72
C ALA A 401 -2.25 -12.66 -24.46
N PRO A 402 -1.66 -13.34 -23.44
CA PRO A 402 -2.21 -14.57 -22.86
C PRO A 402 -3.65 -14.37 -22.34
N VAL A 403 -4.42 -15.46 -22.18
CA VAL A 403 -5.88 -15.39 -21.98
C VAL A 403 -6.29 -14.57 -20.75
N GLY A 404 -5.67 -14.78 -19.58
CA GLY A 404 -5.98 -13.99 -18.38
C GLY A 404 -5.64 -12.51 -18.50
N LEU A 405 -4.49 -12.19 -19.12
CA LEU A 405 -4.09 -10.80 -19.35
C LEU A 405 -4.94 -10.12 -20.43
N ARG A 406 -5.44 -10.88 -21.41
CA ARG A 406 -6.43 -10.38 -22.38
C ARG A 406 -7.73 -9.98 -21.68
N LYS A 407 -8.29 -10.86 -20.83
CA LYS A 407 -9.49 -10.57 -20.03
C LYS A 407 -9.33 -9.32 -19.16
N GLN A 408 -8.16 -9.16 -18.52
CA GLN A 408 -7.82 -7.93 -17.79
C GLN A 408 -7.84 -6.69 -18.67
N TYR A 409 -7.15 -6.71 -19.83
CA TYR A 409 -7.14 -5.58 -20.75
C TYR A 409 -8.54 -5.29 -21.33
N GLU A 410 -9.34 -6.31 -21.65
CA GLU A 410 -10.72 -6.14 -22.13
C GLU A 410 -11.58 -5.40 -21.09
N SER A 411 -11.48 -5.76 -19.79
CA SER A 411 -12.13 -5.01 -18.70
C SER A 411 -11.59 -3.58 -18.54
N GLN A 412 -10.27 -3.36 -18.66
CA GLN A 412 -9.70 -2.01 -18.63
C GLN A 412 -10.18 -1.16 -19.82
N ILE A 413 -10.31 -1.74 -21.01
CA ILE A 413 -10.76 -1.06 -22.24
C ILE A 413 -12.24 -0.66 -22.18
N GLU A 414 -13.08 -1.50 -21.57
CA GLU A 414 -14.49 -1.19 -21.33
C GLU A 414 -14.63 0.01 -20.38
N ARG A 415 -13.93 -0.03 -19.24
CA ARG A 415 -14.01 1.02 -18.21
C ARG A 415 -13.35 2.33 -18.61
N PHE A 416 -12.25 2.33 -19.36
CA PHE A 416 -11.48 3.54 -19.68
C PHE A 416 -12.29 4.65 -20.39
N LEU A 417 -13.36 4.28 -21.10
CA LEU A 417 -14.25 5.22 -21.79
C LEU A 417 -15.50 5.59 -20.96
N ASP A 418 -15.73 4.93 -19.84
CA ASP A 418 -16.84 5.22 -18.93
C ASP A 418 -16.54 6.51 -18.15
N PRO A 419 -17.46 7.50 -18.10
CA PRO A 419 -17.25 8.74 -17.36
C PRO A 419 -17.11 8.53 -15.83
N SER A 420 -17.48 7.36 -15.29
CA SER A 420 -17.38 6.97 -13.87
C SER A 420 -16.10 6.21 -13.50
N SER A 421 -15.27 5.81 -14.48
CA SER A 421 -13.98 5.15 -14.21
C SER A 421 -12.87 6.18 -14.01
N ALA A 422 -12.14 6.09 -12.91
CA ALA A 422 -11.07 7.02 -12.57
C ALA A 422 -9.75 6.59 -13.21
N GLU A 423 -9.41 7.17 -14.37
CA GLU A 423 -8.22 6.81 -15.14
C GLU A 423 -6.99 7.64 -14.77
N GLY A 424 -7.22 8.91 -14.41
CA GLY A 424 -6.21 9.82 -13.91
C GLY A 424 -6.46 10.16 -12.43
N GLU A 425 -5.39 10.25 -11.67
CA GLU A 425 -5.38 10.93 -10.38
C GLU A 425 -4.54 12.20 -10.51
N VAL A 426 -5.05 13.33 -10.03
CA VAL A 426 -4.33 14.60 -9.95
C VAL A 426 -4.49 15.15 -8.54
N PHE A 427 -3.39 15.48 -7.85
CA PHE A 427 -3.47 16.07 -6.51
C PHE A 427 -2.48 17.21 -6.28
N PRO A 428 -2.94 18.30 -5.62
CA PRO A 428 -2.08 19.40 -5.17
C PRO A 428 -1.46 19.07 -3.81
N PHE A 429 -0.14 18.98 -3.78
CA PHE A 429 0.68 18.79 -2.58
C PHE A 429 1.17 20.17 -2.06
N PRO A 430 0.93 20.52 -0.77
CA PRO A 430 1.34 21.79 -0.18
C PRO A 430 2.82 21.78 0.20
N GLY A 431 3.70 21.92 -0.78
CA GLY A 431 5.14 22.09 -0.61
C GLY A 431 5.96 21.51 -1.75
N LEU A 432 7.28 21.40 -1.55
CA LEU A 432 8.14 20.61 -2.44
C LEU A 432 7.98 19.12 -2.15
N LEU A 433 7.57 18.32 -3.15
CA LEU A 433 7.52 16.87 -3.01
C LEU A 433 8.93 16.26 -3.15
N PRO A 434 9.45 15.50 -2.16
CA PRO A 434 10.87 15.07 -2.15
C PRO A 434 11.33 14.20 -3.32
N THR A 435 10.41 13.51 -4.03
CA THR A 435 10.75 12.62 -5.15
C THR A 435 11.29 13.34 -6.39
N LEU A 436 11.23 14.67 -6.42
CA LEU A 436 11.81 15.48 -7.51
C LEU A 436 13.34 15.52 -7.50
N ALA A 437 14.00 15.26 -6.36
CA ALA A 437 15.44 15.49 -6.16
C ALA A 437 15.87 16.92 -6.56
N ILE A 438 15.13 17.91 -6.04
CA ILE A 438 15.40 19.34 -6.18
C ILE A 438 15.64 19.89 -4.77
N GLU A 439 16.78 20.54 -4.56
CA GLU A 439 17.06 21.22 -3.29
C GLU A 439 16.20 22.49 -3.18
N PRO A 440 15.52 22.72 -2.04
CA PRO A 440 14.66 23.89 -1.87
C PRO A 440 15.44 25.17 -1.55
N GLU A 441 14.99 26.29 -2.08
CA GLU A 441 15.51 27.61 -1.72
C GLU A 441 15.08 28.00 -0.28
N PRO A 442 15.94 28.66 0.52
CA PRO A 442 15.61 29.09 1.87
C PRO A 442 14.36 29.99 1.92
N LYS A 443 13.40 29.63 2.77
CA LYS A 443 12.09 30.32 2.94
C LYS A 443 11.17 30.33 1.70
N ALA A 444 11.54 29.67 0.60
CA ALA A 444 10.64 29.50 -0.52
C ALA A 444 9.42 28.63 -0.15
N ARG A 445 8.33 28.82 -0.90
CA ARG A 445 7.08 28.06 -0.80
C ARG A 445 6.77 27.46 -2.15
N TYR A 446 6.24 26.25 -2.18
CA TYR A 446 5.97 25.52 -3.40
C TYR A 446 4.57 24.88 -3.41
N LEU A 447 4.01 24.78 -4.62
CA LEU A 447 2.90 23.92 -4.98
C LEU A 447 3.47 22.82 -5.89
N SER A 448 3.49 21.58 -5.41
CA SER A 448 3.68 20.42 -6.28
C SER A 448 2.32 19.94 -6.78
N VAL A 449 2.10 19.88 -8.09
CA VAL A 449 0.94 19.18 -8.65
C VAL A 449 1.42 17.84 -9.18
N VAL A 450 0.85 16.76 -8.67
CA VAL A 450 1.19 15.40 -9.09
C VAL A 450 0.08 14.86 -9.97
N ALA A 451 0.44 14.18 -11.06
CA ALA A 451 -0.47 13.41 -11.90
C ALA A 451 -0.06 11.93 -11.91
N ALA A 452 -1.01 11.00 -11.86
CA ALA A 452 -0.78 9.56 -11.90
C ALA A 452 -1.80 8.83 -12.80
N VAL A 453 -1.43 7.64 -13.28
CA VAL A 453 -2.32 6.74 -14.00
C VAL A 453 -2.78 5.60 -13.09
N MET A 454 -4.09 5.34 -13.08
CA MET A 454 -4.72 4.39 -12.15
C MET A 454 -4.82 2.96 -12.68
N HIS A 455 -5.02 2.82 -13.99
CA HIS A 455 -5.18 1.54 -14.68
C HIS A 455 -4.10 1.33 -15.77
N PRO A 456 -2.81 1.24 -15.41
CA PRO A 456 -1.76 0.99 -16.38
C PRO A 456 -1.98 -0.33 -17.13
N LEU A 457 -1.62 -0.35 -18.41
CA LEU A 457 -1.55 -1.54 -19.24
C LEU A 457 -0.18 -2.22 -19.15
N SER A 458 0.87 -1.51 -18.71
CA SER A 458 2.16 -2.15 -18.37
C SER A 458 1.96 -3.29 -17.37
N ARG A 459 2.73 -4.36 -17.54
CA ARG A 459 2.84 -5.48 -16.61
C ARG A 459 4.31 -5.83 -16.42
N GLY A 460 4.66 -6.05 -15.17
CA GLY A 460 5.98 -6.49 -14.74
C GLY A 460 5.95 -7.86 -14.07
N SER A 461 7.06 -8.22 -13.43
CA SER A 461 7.15 -9.38 -12.55
C SER A 461 8.08 -9.19 -11.35
N VAL A 462 8.04 -10.13 -10.40
CA VAL A 462 8.92 -10.21 -9.24
C VAL A 462 9.34 -11.65 -9.00
N HIS A 463 10.63 -11.94 -9.14
CA HIS A 463 11.18 -13.29 -8.99
C HIS A 463 12.38 -13.33 -8.04
N ILE A 464 12.72 -14.51 -7.54
CA ILE A 464 14.02 -14.79 -6.90
C ILE A 464 15.19 -14.30 -7.76
N ALA A 465 16.11 -13.55 -7.15
CA ALA A 465 17.41 -13.22 -7.77
C ALA A 465 18.47 -14.30 -7.50
N SER A 466 18.27 -15.12 -6.46
CA SER A 466 19.13 -16.24 -6.06
C SER A 466 18.36 -17.22 -5.16
N ALA A 467 19.00 -18.35 -4.79
CA ALA A 467 18.49 -19.26 -3.77
C ALA A 467 18.77 -18.81 -2.32
N ASP A 468 19.40 -17.65 -2.10
CA ASP A 468 19.53 -17.04 -0.78
C ASP A 468 18.19 -16.38 -0.37
N PRO A 469 17.52 -16.87 0.70
CA PRO A 469 16.24 -16.32 1.14
C PRO A 469 16.35 -14.94 1.81
N THR A 470 17.57 -14.43 2.03
CA THR A 470 17.83 -13.08 2.56
C THR A 470 18.16 -12.06 1.48
N ALA A 471 18.42 -12.50 0.24
CA ALA A 471 18.56 -11.61 -0.91
C ALA A 471 17.24 -10.94 -1.27
N ALA A 472 17.30 -9.71 -1.79
CA ALA A 472 16.13 -9.08 -2.39
C ALA A 472 15.73 -9.80 -3.70
N PRO A 473 14.43 -9.89 -4.01
CA PRO A 473 13.98 -10.41 -5.30
C PRO A 473 14.27 -9.41 -6.43
N ALA A 474 14.40 -9.93 -7.65
CA ALA A 474 14.46 -9.13 -8.87
C ALA A 474 13.05 -8.58 -9.15
N ILE A 475 12.85 -7.30 -8.82
CA ILE A 475 11.58 -6.58 -9.01
C ILE A 475 11.65 -5.81 -10.33
N ASP A 476 10.86 -6.18 -11.32
CA ASP A 476 10.74 -5.45 -12.58
C ASP A 476 9.28 -5.03 -12.84
N PRO A 477 8.86 -3.82 -12.43
CA PRO A 477 7.53 -3.29 -12.74
C PRO A 477 7.33 -2.98 -14.22
N ASN A 478 8.42 -2.97 -15.02
CA ASN A 478 8.41 -2.78 -16.47
C ASN A 478 7.65 -1.50 -16.88
N TYR A 479 7.87 -0.40 -16.14
CA TYR A 479 7.10 0.84 -16.25
C TYR A 479 7.13 1.45 -17.65
N LEU A 480 5.95 1.79 -18.18
CA LEU A 480 5.78 2.42 -19.50
C LEU A 480 6.31 1.54 -20.65
N SER A 481 6.33 0.22 -20.44
CA SER A 481 6.48 -0.78 -21.51
C SER A 481 5.32 -0.74 -22.51
N ARG A 482 4.15 -0.31 -22.05
CA ARG A 482 3.03 0.12 -22.89
C ARG A 482 3.10 1.63 -23.17
N PRO A 483 3.18 2.07 -24.44
CA PRO A 483 3.18 3.50 -24.78
C PRO A 483 1.87 4.20 -24.41
N GLU A 484 0.77 3.43 -24.30
CA GLU A 484 -0.53 3.91 -23.85
C GLU A 484 -0.45 4.58 -22.47
N ASP A 485 0.31 4.02 -21.53
CA ASP A 485 0.47 4.55 -20.17
C ASP A 485 1.20 5.90 -20.16
N LEU A 486 2.18 6.07 -21.06
CA LEU A 486 2.91 7.31 -21.24
C LEU A 486 2.04 8.41 -21.85
N ASP A 487 1.12 8.07 -22.75
CA ASP A 487 0.16 9.03 -23.31
C ASP A 487 -0.91 9.45 -22.29
N VAL A 488 -1.41 8.53 -21.44
CA VAL A 488 -2.29 8.88 -20.31
C VAL A 488 -1.57 9.79 -19.31
N LEU A 489 -0.34 9.45 -18.90
CA LEU A 489 0.47 10.31 -18.04
C LEU A 489 0.73 11.68 -18.67
N LEU A 490 1.02 11.75 -19.97
CA LEU A 490 1.23 13.01 -20.67
C LEU A 490 0.01 13.92 -20.60
N ALA A 491 -1.18 13.38 -20.86
CA ALA A 491 -2.43 14.12 -20.76
C ALA A 491 -2.74 14.55 -19.31
N ALA A 492 -2.51 13.67 -18.32
CA ALA A 492 -2.72 13.99 -16.91
C ALA A 492 -1.72 15.05 -16.39
N VAL A 493 -0.46 15.02 -16.83
CA VAL A 493 0.54 16.08 -16.54
C VAL A 493 0.18 17.39 -17.23
N LYS A 494 -0.24 17.38 -18.51
CA LYS A 494 -0.78 18.55 -19.20
C LYS A 494 -1.97 19.16 -18.45
N PHE A 495 -2.84 18.33 -17.86
CA PHE A 495 -3.95 18.78 -17.03
C PHE A 495 -3.46 19.41 -15.71
N GLY A 496 -2.57 18.73 -14.97
CA GLY A 496 -1.99 19.25 -13.72
C GLY A 496 -1.27 20.59 -13.92
N LEU A 497 -0.59 20.78 -15.06
CA LEU A 497 0.06 22.04 -15.47
C LEU A 497 -0.92 23.19 -15.80
N LYS A 498 -2.23 22.97 -15.76
CA LYS A 498 -3.24 24.05 -15.79
C LYS A 498 -3.53 24.59 -14.38
N LEU A 499 -3.42 23.78 -13.33
CA LEU A 499 -3.89 24.14 -11.99
C LEU A 499 -3.24 25.40 -11.42
N PRO A 500 -1.90 25.60 -11.46
CA PRO A 500 -1.29 26.86 -10.99
C PRO A 500 -1.64 28.09 -11.84
N LYS A 501 -2.19 27.89 -13.04
CA LYS A 501 -2.53 28.96 -14.01
C LYS A 501 -4.01 29.37 -13.96
N THR A 502 -4.79 28.75 -13.08
CA THR A 502 -6.18 29.12 -12.81
C THR A 502 -6.28 30.54 -12.25
N ALA A 503 -7.42 31.20 -12.46
CA ALA A 503 -7.63 32.58 -11.99
C ALA A 503 -7.50 32.72 -10.47
N LEU A 504 -7.69 31.63 -9.72
CA LEU A 504 -7.60 31.58 -8.27
C LEU A 504 -6.21 31.21 -7.71
N LEU A 505 -5.20 30.93 -8.55
CA LEU A 505 -3.83 30.63 -8.11
C LEU A 505 -2.73 31.42 -8.85
N ALA A 506 -3.01 31.99 -10.02
CA ALA A 506 -2.00 32.64 -10.88
C ALA A 506 -1.31 33.88 -10.25
N ASP A 507 -1.98 34.59 -9.34
CA ASP A 507 -1.44 35.70 -8.53
C ASP A 507 -0.39 35.24 -7.49
N LEU A 508 -0.50 34.00 -7.02
CA LEU A 508 0.42 33.40 -6.06
C LEU A 508 1.66 32.82 -6.74
N VAL A 509 1.58 32.44 -8.01
CA VAL A 509 2.71 31.84 -8.75
C VAL A 509 3.87 32.83 -8.87
N ARG A 510 5.08 32.35 -8.59
CA ARG A 510 6.33 33.09 -8.77
C ARG A 510 7.14 32.50 -9.92
N LYS A 511 7.22 31.17 -10.04
CA LYS A 511 8.02 30.49 -11.09
C LYS A 511 7.61 29.03 -11.29
N GLN A 512 7.51 28.55 -12.53
CA GLN A 512 7.49 27.10 -12.79
C GLN A 512 8.92 26.56 -12.65
N ILE A 513 9.13 25.59 -11.76
CA ILE A 513 10.45 24.99 -11.50
C ILE A 513 10.63 23.70 -12.30
N ALA A 514 9.64 22.82 -12.27
CA ALA A 514 9.67 21.51 -12.93
C ALA A 514 8.28 21.15 -13.48
N PRO A 515 8.14 20.67 -14.74
CA PRO A 515 9.09 20.85 -15.84
C PRO A 515 9.45 22.34 -16.03
N THR A 516 10.69 22.60 -16.41
CA THR A 516 11.12 23.92 -16.90
C THR A 516 10.38 24.31 -18.18
N PRO A 517 10.40 25.60 -18.59
CA PRO A 517 9.82 26.03 -19.87
C PRO A 517 10.39 25.29 -21.10
N GLU A 518 11.62 24.76 -21.02
CA GLU A 518 12.20 23.93 -22.07
C GLU A 518 11.65 22.49 -22.04
N GLU A 519 11.60 21.85 -20.88
CA GLU A 519 11.02 20.50 -20.72
C GLU A 519 9.52 20.47 -21.06
N ALA A 520 8.82 21.60 -20.88
CA ALA A 520 7.42 21.77 -21.25
C ALA A 520 7.19 22.31 -22.69
N ALA A 521 8.24 22.51 -23.50
CA ALA A 521 8.13 23.17 -24.80
C ALA A 521 7.44 22.32 -25.89
N SER A 522 7.38 21.01 -25.73
CA SER A 522 6.66 20.09 -26.62
C SER A 522 6.26 18.81 -25.91
N ASP A 523 5.29 18.09 -26.47
CA ASP A 523 4.85 16.78 -26.00
C ASP A 523 6.02 15.79 -25.82
N ASP A 524 6.99 15.79 -26.74
CA ASP A 524 8.11 14.85 -26.69
C ASP A 524 9.14 15.22 -25.61
N LYS A 525 9.41 16.51 -25.39
CA LYS A 525 10.21 16.92 -24.22
C LYS A 525 9.48 16.62 -22.91
N LEU A 526 8.15 16.75 -22.88
CA LEU A 526 7.35 16.41 -21.71
C LEU A 526 7.28 14.88 -21.48
N ARG A 527 7.29 14.06 -22.54
CA ARG A 527 7.47 12.59 -22.44
C ARG A 527 8.84 12.21 -21.85
N GLU A 528 9.92 12.89 -22.25
CA GLU A 528 11.24 12.65 -21.64
C GLU A 528 11.32 13.15 -20.19
N TYR A 529 10.70 14.28 -19.85
CA TYR A 529 10.53 14.71 -18.47
C TYR A 529 9.79 13.65 -17.64
N ILE A 530 8.69 13.09 -18.17
CA ILE A 530 7.94 12.01 -17.52
C ILE A 530 8.85 10.80 -17.28
N LYS A 531 9.57 10.30 -18.29
CA LYS A 531 10.52 9.18 -18.13
C LYS A 531 11.64 9.46 -17.13
N ALA A 532 12.10 10.71 -17.02
CA ALA A 532 13.16 11.09 -16.10
C ALA A 532 12.68 11.29 -14.65
N ARG A 533 11.44 11.73 -14.44
CA ARG A 533 10.91 12.17 -13.14
C ARG A 533 9.79 11.31 -12.55
N CYS A 534 9.25 10.33 -13.28
CA CYS A 534 8.19 9.49 -12.76
C CYS A 534 8.67 8.61 -11.59
N ALA A 535 7.77 8.36 -10.63
CA ALA A 535 7.96 7.61 -9.39
C ALA A 535 6.78 6.66 -9.17
N CYS A 536 6.95 5.60 -8.37
CA CYS A 536 5.85 4.71 -8.01
C CYS A 536 5.04 5.25 -6.83
N VAL A 537 3.76 4.88 -6.71
CA VAL A 537 2.93 5.25 -5.54
C VAL A 537 3.11 4.23 -4.39
N PHE A 538 3.96 3.20 -4.57
CA PHE A 538 4.22 2.11 -3.63
C PHE A 538 2.99 1.21 -3.39
N HIS A 539 2.28 0.91 -4.46
CA HIS A 539 1.04 0.16 -4.58
C HIS A 539 1.19 -1.17 -5.39
N PRO A 540 2.20 -2.04 -5.16
CA PRO A 540 2.35 -3.29 -5.93
C PRO A 540 1.24 -4.32 -5.64
N ILE A 541 0.79 -5.05 -6.67
CA ILE A 541 -0.18 -6.18 -6.62
C ILE A 541 0.15 -7.26 -7.68
N GLY A 542 -0.67 -8.30 -7.78
CA GLY A 542 -0.78 -9.18 -8.96
C GLY A 542 0.16 -10.39 -8.98
N THR A 543 1.27 -10.33 -8.24
CA THR A 543 2.34 -11.36 -8.23
C THR A 543 1.95 -12.73 -7.65
N ALA A 544 0.73 -12.87 -7.13
CA ALA A 544 0.10 -14.14 -6.81
C ALA A 544 -1.39 -14.12 -7.22
N SER A 545 -1.68 -13.58 -8.40
CA SER A 545 -3.03 -13.28 -8.91
C SER A 545 -4.07 -14.36 -8.64
N MET A 546 -5.21 -13.93 -8.10
CA MET A 546 -6.43 -14.71 -7.95
C MET A 546 -7.21 -14.67 -9.28
N LEU A 547 -7.08 -15.76 -10.04
CA LEU A 547 -7.66 -15.98 -11.36
C LEU A 547 -7.86 -17.50 -11.54
N PRO A 548 -8.66 -17.95 -12.52
CA PRO A 548 -8.63 -19.34 -12.98
C PRO A 548 -7.19 -19.79 -13.32
N LYS A 549 -6.84 -21.05 -13.05
CA LYS A 549 -5.47 -21.55 -13.25
C LYS A 549 -5.06 -21.48 -14.74
N GLU A 550 -6.01 -21.78 -15.62
CA GLU A 550 -5.89 -21.69 -17.09
C GLU A 550 -5.67 -20.26 -17.60
N ASP A 551 -6.03 -19.24 -16.82
CA ASP A 551 -5.75 -17.82 -17.11
C ASP A 551 -4.38 -17.36 -16.59
N GLY A 552 -3.65 -18.22 -15.88
CA GLY A 552 -2.39 -17.90 -15.21
C GLY A 552 -2.52 -17.63 -13.71
N GLY A 553 -3.66 -17.94 -13.08
CA GLY A 553 -3.86 -17.75 -11.65
C GLY A 553 -2.94 -18.59 -10.75
N VAL A 554 -2.58 -18.00 -9.61
CA VAL A 554 -1.75 -18.63 -8.56
C VAL A 554 -2.62 -19.17 -7.43
N VAL A 555 -3.69 -18.45 -7.07
CA VAL A 555 -4.68 -18.87 -6.06
C VAL A 555 -6.09 -18.96 -6.64
N ASP A 556 -6.89 -19.88 -6.08
CA ASP A 556 -8.34 -19.93 -6.34
C ASP A 556 -9.12 -18.83 -5.58
N PRO A 557 -10.43 -18.63 -5.84
CA PRO A 557 -11.24 -17.62 -5.14
C PRO A 557 -11.43 -17.84 -3.63
N GLY A 558 -10.96 -18.97 -3.08
CA GLY A 558 -10.81 -19.21 -1.63
C GLY A 558 -9.40 -18.90 -1.10
N LEU A 559 -8.55 -18.33 -1.94
CA LEU A 559 -7.15 -17.98 -1.75
C LEU A 559 -6.18 -19.15 -1.57
N LYS A 560 -6.55 -20.37 -1.95
CA LYS A 560 -5.66 -21.54 -1.87
C LYS A 560 -4.75 -21.61 -3.10
N VAL A 561 -3.44 -21.78 -2.87
CA VAL A 561 -2.43 -21.90 -3.94
C VAL A 561 -2.66 -23.17 -4.75
N TYR A 562 -2.76 -23.03 -6.07
CA TYR A 562 -2.99 -24.16 -6.98
C TYR A 562 -1.87 -25.20 -6.87
N GLY A 563 -2.24 -26.47 -6.79
CA GLY A 563 -1.30 -27.59 -6.55
C GLY A 563 -0.99 -27.85 -5.07
N THR A 564 -1.49 -27.05 -4.14
CA THR A 564 -1.36 -27.28 -2.68
C THR A 564 -2.68 -27.71 -2.05
N ALA A 565 -2.59 -28.42 -0.92
CA ALA A 565 -3.74 -28.83 -0.10
C ALA A 565 -4.15 -27.74 0.90
N ASN A 566 -3.18 -27.00 1.43
CA ASN A 566 -3.30 -26.19 2.64
C ASN A 566 -2.30 -25.01 2.71
N VAL A 567 -1.90 -24.45 1.56
CA VAL A 567 -1.21 -23.16 1.49
C VAL A 567 -2.16 -22.12 0.92
N ARG A 568 -2.19 -20.93 1.53
CA ARG A 568 -2.93 -19.77 1.03
C ARG A 568 -2.06 -18.54 0.92
N VAL A 569 -2.46 -17.60 0.07
CA VAL A 569 -1.86 -16.27 0.00
C VAL A 569 -2.92 -15.24 0.38
N VAL A 570 -2.61 -14.37 1.34
CA VAL A 570 -3.53 -13.38 1.89
C VAL A 570 -2.79 -12.06 2.11
N ASP A 571 -2.45 -11.40 1.00
CA ASP A 571 -1.98 -10.01 0.91
C ASP A 571 -2.24 -9.44 -0.50
N ALA A 572 -1.84 -8.18 -0.74
CA ALA A 572 -2.07 -7.45 -1.98
C ALA A 572 -1.59 -8.15 -3.29
N SER A 573 -0.69 -9.14 -3.22
CA SER A 573 -0.29 -10.00 -4.34
C SER A 573 -1.45 -10.68 -5.07
N ILE A 574 -2.57 -10.96 -4.39
CA ILE A 574 -3.71 -11.69 -4.97
C ILE A 574 -4.54 -10.87 -5.96
N LEU A 575 -4.50 -9.54 -5.90
CA LEU A 575 -5.44 -8.70 -6.66
C LEU A 575 -5.08 -8.75 -8.15
N PRO A 576 -5.98 -9.27 -9.04
CA PRO A 576 -5.64 -9.49 -10.44
C PRO A 576 -5.68 -8.20 -11.29
N LEU A 577 -6.40 -7.18 -10.81
CA LEU A 577 -6.46 -5.82 -11.35
C LEU A 577 -6.28 -4.81 -10.21
N SER A 578 -5.71 -3.65 -10.51
CA SER A 578 -5.69 -2.53 -9.56
C SER A 578 -6.99 -1.73 -9.62
N PRO A 579 -7.62 -1.42 -8.47
CA PRO A 579 -8.61 -0.36 -8.36
C PRO A 579 -7.93 1.03 -8.31
N ALA A 580 -8.71 2.07 -8.57
CA ALA A 580 -8.27 3.46 -8.63
C ALA A 580 -8.32 4.14 -7.25
N ASN A 581 -7.42 3.75 -6.34
CA ASN A 581 -7.38 4.30 -4.98
C ASN A 581 -5.99 4.59 -4.40
N ARG A 582 -5.95 5.49 -3.42
CA ARG A 582 -4.78 5.94 -2.64
C ARG A 582 -4.43 4.96 -1.52
N ARG A 583 -4.13 3.73 -1.91
CA ARG A 583 -3.82 2.62 -1.00
C ARG A 583 -2.81 3.00 0.09
N SER A 584 -3.29 3.28 1.29
CA SER A 584 -2.49 3.28 2.54
C SER A 584 -2.04 1.85 2.92
N TYR A 585 -1.60 1.07 1.94
CA TYR A 585 -1.73 -0.38 1.88
C TYR A 585 -3.19 -0.81 2.08
N THR A 586 -3.88 -1.20 1.01
CA THR A 586 -5.16 -1.91 1.10
C THR A 586 -4.92 -3.28 1.73
N GLY A 587 -4.97 -3.32 3.06
CA GLY A 587 -4.83 -4.52 3.90
C GLY A 587 -6.04 -4.80 4.78
N ASP A 588 -7.06 -3.95 4.66
CA ASP A 588 -8.23 -3.86 5.52
C ASP A 588 -9.52 -4.00 4.68
N GLY A 589 -9.52 -4.92 3.67
CA GLY A 589 -10.53 -4.89 2.58
C GLY A 589 -11.19 -6.15 1.96
N VAL A 590 -11.33 -7.35 2.57
CA VAL A 590 -12.17 -8.48 2.02
C VAL A 590 -12.75 -9.46 3.12
N CYS A 591 -12.62 -10.82 3.12
CA CYS A 591 -13.01 -11.69 4.27
C CYS A 591 -13.79 -13.02 4.06
N TYR A 592 -13.38 -14.02 4.85
CA TYR A 592 -14.13 -14.98 5.64
C TYR A 592 -15.54 -15.32 5.18
N ARG A 593 -15.83 -16.62 5.20
CA ARG A 593 -17.10 -17.07 5.76
C ARG A 593 -16.87 -18.34 6.58
N ARG A 594 -17.43 -18.39 7.79
CA ARG A 594 -17.13 -19.46 8.75
C ARG A 594 -17.98 -20.69 8.50
N GLU A 595 -17.43 -21.62 7.73
CA GLU A 595 -17.63 -23.06 7.96
C GLU A 595 -16.37 -23.81 7.48
N GLY A 596 -15.74 -24.58 8.39
CA GLY A 596 -14.69 -25.55 8.07
C GLY A 596 -13.52 -25.07 7.20
N VAL A 597 -12.85 -23.95 7.53
CA VAL A 597 -11.57 -23.50 6.93
C VAL A 597 -11.62 -23.08 5.44
N ARG A 598 -12.73 -23.27 4.72
CA ARG A 598 -12.70 -23.23 3.25
C ARG A 598 -12.54 -21.84 2.60
N HIS A 599 -12.84 -20.74 3.29
CA HIS A 599 -12.90 -19.39 2.69
C HIS A 599 -12.14 -18.32 3.51
N LEU A 600 -11.09 -17.74 2.91
CA LEU A 600 -10.25 -16.63 3.40
C LEU A 600 -10.21 -15.53 2.32
N ALA A 601 -10.02 -14.25 2.68
CA ALA A 601 -10.06 -13.11 1.74
C ALA A 601 -9.41 -11.73 2.15
N PHE A 602 -9.59 -11.11 3.35
CA PHE A 602 -8.97 -9.78 3.70
C PHE A 602 -9.51 -8.86 4.89
N THR A 603 -10.81 -8.81 5.23
CA THR A 603 -11.46 -8.15 6.42
C THR A 603 -12.51 -9.04 7.15
N LEU A 604 -13.65 -8.53 7.68
CA LEU A 604 -14.20 -9.03 8.96
C LEU A 604 -15.71 -8.76 9.20
N SER A 605 -16.47 -9.75 9.73
CA SER A 605 -17.61 -9.57 10.66
C SER A 605 -18.15 -10.93 11.18
N PRO A 606 -18.70 -11.04 12.42
CA PRO A 606 -18.96 -12.34 13.06
C PRO A 606 -20.41 -12.85 12.92
N TRP A 607 -20.58 -14.15 13.14
CA TRP A 607 -21.86 -14.78 13.52
C TRP A 607 -21.61 -15.72 14.71
N TYR A 608 -22.55 -15.78 15.67
CA TYR A 608 -22.30 -16.32 17.01
C TYR A 608 -23.46 -17.15 17.58
N THR A 609 -23.14 -18.38 18.00
CA THR A 609 -23.77 -19.22 19.04
C THR A 609 -22.94 -20.52 19.08
N VAL A 610 -22.64 -21.19 20.20
CA VAL A 610 -23.31 -21.35 21.51
C VAL A 610 -22.30 -21.17 22.69
N GLN A 611 -22.79 -20.96 23.92
CA GLN A 611 -22.05 -20.80 25.20
C GLN A 611 -22.13 -22.08 26.08
N PRO A 612 -21.50 -22.20 27.28
CA PRO A 612 -20.65 -21.29 28.07
C PRO A 612 -19.24 -21.92 28.33
N SER A 613 -18.47 -21.83 29.44
CA SER A 613 -18.50 -21.17 30.78
C SER A 613 -17.11 -21.23 31.45
N ALA A 614 -16.77 -20.22 32.30
CA ALA A 614 -15.89 -20.30 33.50
C ALA A 614 -14.37 -20.65 33.32
N GLU A 615 -13.40 -20.22 34.15
CA GLU A 615 -13.32 -19.22 35.25
C GLU A 615 -11.84 -18.92 35.64
N HIS A 616 -11.56 -17.76 36.28
CA HIS A 616 -10.41 -17.42 37.18
C HIS A 616 -8.93 -17.49 36.65
N ASN A 617 -8.15 -16.38 36.67
CA ASN A 617 -7.18 -15.88 37.70
C ASN A 617 -5.84 -16.67 37.79
N ASP A 618 -4.64 -16.11 38.05
CA ASP A 618 -4.21 -14.74 38.44
C ASP A 618 -2.71 -14.47 38.14
N SER A 619 -2.25 -13.21 38.27
CA SER A 619 -0.88 -12.60 38.42
C SER A 619 0.41 -13.49 38.46
N VAL A 620 1.63 -13.10 38.00
CA VAL A 620 2.61 -12.10 38.54
C VAL A 620 3.78 -11.91 37.50
N SER A 621 4.73 -10.99 37.78
CA SER A 621 5.34 -9.96 36.93
C SER A 621 6.86 -9.71 37.16
N VAL A 622 7.48 -8.83 36.33
CA VAL A 622 8.85 -8.19 36.44
C VAL A 622 10.09 -9.14 36.50
N VAL A 623 11.36 -8.77 36.23
CA VAL A 623 12.07 -7.49 35.88
C VAL A 623 13.22 -7.74 34.86
N ASP A 624 13.65 -6.69 34.15
CA ASP A 624 15.03 -6.21 33.79
C ASP A 624 16.28 -7.14 33.60
N ALA A 625 17.31 -6.79 32.80
CA ALA A 625 17.47 -5.80 31.72
C ALA A 625 18.85 -5.90 30.97
N ASP A 626 18.93 -5.20 29.82
CA ASP A 626 20.04 -4.34 29.33
C ASP A 626 21.24 -4.84 28.45
N CYS A 627 21.68 -3.88 27.62
CA CYS A 627 23.03 -3.54 27.13
C CYS A 627 23.69 -4.12 25.85
N GLN A 628 23.65 -3.27 24.79
CA GLN A 628 24.75 -2.83 23.89
C GLN A 628 25.41 -3.84 22.92
N LEU A 629 25.40 -3.67 21.59
CA LEU A 629 25.80 -2.57 20.66
C LEU A 629 27.30 -2.52 20.26
N ARG A 630 27.59 -2.74 18.96
CA ARG A 630 28.66 -2.21 18.05
C ARG A 630 28.88 -3.23 16.90
N GLY A 631 29.09 -2.87 15.62
CA GLY A 631 29.10 -1.57 14.91
C GLY A 631 29.56 -1.72 13.44
N SER A 632 29.70 -0.61 12.69
CA SER A 632 30.38 -0.46 11.35
C SER A 632 29.88 -1.34 10.17
N SER A 633 29.14 -0.83 9.16
CA SER A 633 29.52 0.04 8.00
C SER A 633 30.08 -0.72 6.78
N GLY A 634 29.72 -0.44 5.51
CA GLY A 634 28.90 0.66 4.96
C GLY A 634 28.64 0.54 3.44
N CYS A 635 28.62 1.65 2.70
CA CYS A 635 28.44 1.78 1.23
C CYS A 635 27.04 1.52 0.61
N LEU A 636 26.09 2.44 0.81
CA LEU A 636 24.89 2.58 -0.05
C LEU A 636 24.23 3.99 0.03
N PHE A 637 25.03 5.05 0.19
CA PHE A 637 24.58 6.19 1.00
C PHE A 637 23.91 7.39 0.29
N ASP A 638 24.16 7.60 -1.01
CA ASP A 638 23.92 8.93 -1.61
C ASP A 638 22.48 9.23 -2.06
N TYR A 639 21.57 8.24 -2.05
CA TYR A 639 20.13 8.50 -2.20
C TYR A 639 19.41 8.73 -0.86
N VAL A 640 20.04 8.37 0.26
CA VAL A 640 19.50 8.55 1.62
C VAL A 640 19.85 9.94 2.19
N GLN A 641 20.85 10.62 1.62
CA GLN A 641 21.26 11.95 2.09
C GLN A 641 20.17 13.02 1.87
N THR A 642 19.52 13.08 0.71
CA THR A 642 18.48 14.09 0.41
C THR A 642 17.30 14.03 1.40
N CYS A 643 16.85 12.83 1.77
CA CYS A 643 15.86 12.66 2.84
C CYS A 643 16.39 13.05 4.24
N ARG A 644 17.70 12.90 4.51
CA ARG A 644 18.32 13.26 5.80
C ARG A 644 18.61 14.76 5.95
N VAL A 645 18.83 15.49 4.86
CA VAL A 645 19.00 16.96 4.88
C VAL A 645 17.78 17.63 5.51
N TYR A 646 16.58 17.14 5.20
CA TYR A 646 15.31 17.63 5.72
C TYR A 646 15.13 17.47 7.25
N TYR A 647 15.81 16.51 7.89
CA TYR A 647 15.57 16.15 9.30
C TYR A 647 16.76 16.45 10.24
N ARG A 648 17.90 16.93 9.73
CA ARG A 648 19.01 17.45 10.57
C ARG A 648 18.77 18.85 11.16
N LEU A 649 17.52 19.33 11.11
CA LEU A 649 17.04 20.58 11.72
C LEU A 649 15.92 20.34 12.75
N ILE A 650 15.62 19.07 13.09
CA ILE A 650 14.54 18.65 13.99
C ILE A 650 15.09 17.86 15.21
N LEU A 651 16.43 17.87 15.39
CA LEU A 651 17.18 17.42 16.57
C LEU A 651 18.30 18.44 16.86
#